data_AF-A0A0F9WHU1-F1
#
_entry.id   AF-A0A0F9WHU1-F1
#
_cell.length_a   1.000
_cell.length_b   1.000
_cell.length_c   1.000
_cell.angle_alpha   90.00
_cell.angle_beta   90.00
_cell.angle_gamma   90.00
#
_symmetry.space_group_name_H-M   'P 1'
#
loop_
_entity.id
_entity.type
_entity.pdbx_description
1 polymer ?
#
loop_
_entity_poly.entity_id
_entity_poly.type
_entity_poly.pdbx_seq_one_letter_code
_entity_poly.pdbx_strand_id
1 'polypeptide(L)'
;MEVIKKFNEVKTNIYKNTDTTYYQDLHTLSDFLNINDISLINIHNKNDVIADYEFKKEVLGLIFTIIDNGLIIKDKKLLNTIADLIIKDIPEINVDFCLQLEDLLKKIWILCIKILFYCGNIDDFPQIKRFISKEDIPDFRNICIALTFKFDTFRSYDLENLSKFSSFSVLYDVVKIYKKDLPEELKAKILINLYNSLTEEKYNQNDRFIEKLKISPNLYYDSKVKLTTKSIDFVYLIFYEVNFLYFPGLIKPPFDGIFSNEYMMLLYSLIINEETAFLAYKILQEHDVYVDMYNGINKLIFNMETEKQEVDPRDEKYLFFLLEVVVKILHKNNSEMIKITCMMFCDPLMKFSLCTNKHNEIIYEYLIYYCNDKETFLNITDFFKSKNFFTKENIINNMTLSATLIKFLWYINKELATDLAIYSLRSEDPKILSACFEIFEKTNVDISGSLLLNSNYIRRAALKNTDFINLLINFQITKKVTLDDILLVNVIMSTENYKFFEYARLFKDFGRYMNDKFLERLIDNIEEGLKFIEECMTSNTVKFIKSNEKWFNLFLTNNNLYYPSIFRIYKKMISFDRNIEMSYEEGLLLLEVPDSSVFWILSHKIINIASFESENEKSYNFVSKPVPSKYLTDKEYKLDDSNILEYLTYLKTRLLVGNNIDSLIKFVVNDYYNSNTTFINDLLGYYKLITGVNLDIKNESILCTYDVQNTDLFIRKYSRATDYEKIFLFMKIDDKLTNDEESKIIKIIKEEITGSCTNKLIYRQCLTTLLRLNNIDAIVRLIDDYEDKNLLLKINIRNLMTGGLYFNPKCINVGDKELQIYAISLLYFKNIWDINAIRQWLLSIYKDCRDNEEIRYIVDDIYKKHDIEMY
;
A
#
# COMPACT_ATOMS: atom_id res chain seq x y z
N MET A 1 20.66 1.89 -17.24
CA MET A 1 19.54 1.15 -17.89
C MET A 1 19.91 -0.28 -18.31
N GLU A 2 20.99 -0.53 -19.06
CA GLU A 2 21.34 -1.90 -19.49
C GLU A 2 21.65 -2.87 -18.33
N VAL A 3 22.37 -2.41 -17.29
CA VAL A 3 22.68 -3.22 -16.09
C VAL A 3 21.42 -3.65 -15.34
N ILE A 4 20.45 -2.74 -15.15
CA ILE A 4 19.16 -3.05 -14.48
C ILE A 4 18.33 -4.02 -15.31
N LYS A 5 18.26 -3.81 -16.63
CA LYS A 5 17.53 -4.72 -17.52
C LYS A 5 18.11 -6.12 -17.44
N LYS A 6 19.44 -6.24 -17.55
CA LYS A 6 20.16 -7.50 -17.43
C LYS A 6 20.01 -8.12 -16.03
N PHE A 7 20.03 -7.31 -14.97
CA PHE A 7 19.79 -7.77 -13.60
C PHE A 7 18.37 -8.34 -13.43
N ASN A 8 17.35 -7.65 -13.93
CA ASN A 8 15.95 -8.13 -13.89
C ASN A 8 15.74 -9.40 -14.73
N GLU A 9 16.42 -9.52 -15.87
CA GLU A 9 16.45 -10.75 -16.67
C GLU A 9 17.05 -11.91 -15.89
N VAL A 10 18.25 -11.73 -15.31
CA VAL A 10 18.92 -12.74 -14.47
C VAL A 10 18.06 -13.11 -13.26
N LYS A 11 17.48 -12.12 -12.57
CA LYS A 11 16.56 -12.30 -11.44
C LYS A 11 15.37 -13.16 -11.84
N THR A 12 14.73 -12.84 -12.96
CA THR A 12 13.58 -13.58 -13.47
C THR A 12 13.95 -15.01 -13.86
N ASN A 13 15.13 -15.22 -14.43
CA ASN A 13 15.64 -16.55 -14.80
C ASN A 13 15.90 -17.41 -13.57
N ILE A 14 16.54 -16.85 -12.54
CA ILE A 14 16.83 -17.58 -11.29
C ILE A 14 15.54 -18.04 -10.61
N TYR A 15 14.50 -17.20 -10.58
CA TYR A 15 13.20 -17.57 -10.00
C TYR A 15 12.37 -18.55 -10.85
N LYS A 16 12.67 -18.71 -12.14
CA LYS A 16 11.93 -19.62 -13.05
C LYS A 16 12.40 -21.08 -13.00
N ASN A 17 13.41 -21.41 -12.19
CA ASN A 17 13.93 -22.77 -11.92
C ASN A 17 14.29 -23.61 -13.16
N THR A 18 15.53 -23.48 -13.64
CA THR A 18 16.17 -24.46 -14.54
C THR A 18 17.66 -24.64 -14.21
N ASP A 19 18.10 -25.87 -13.93
CA ASP A 19 19.49 -26.18 -13.52
C ASP A 19 20.56 -25.81 -14.56
N THR A 20 20.18 -25.78 -15.85
CA THR A 20 21.11 -25.57 -16.97
C THR A 20 21.44 -24.10 -17.27
N THR A 21 20.72 -23.13 -16.71
CA THR A 21 20.90 -21.69 -16.99
C THR A 21 21.90 -20.99 -16.06
N TYR A 22 22.24 -21.58 -14.90
CA TYR A 22 22.97 -20.86 -13.85
C TYR A 22 24.42 -20.48 -14.19
N TYR A 23 25.13 -21.20 -15.07
CA TYR A 23 26.56 -20.92 -15.31
C TYR A 23 26.81 -19.53 -15.95
N GLN A 24 25.98 -19.12 -16.91
CA GLN A 24 26.09 -17.79 -17.51
C GLN A 24 25.64 -16.69 -16.54
N ASP A 25 24.67 -17.01 -15.68
CA ASP A 25 24.17 -16.11 -14.65
C ASP A 25 25.22 -15.89 -13.55
N LEU A 26 25.96 -16.93 -13.13
CA LEU A 26 27.01 -16.83 -12.09
C LEU A 26 28.15 -15.86 -12.46
N HIS A 27 28.61 -15.89 -13.71
CA HIS A 27 29.60 -14.92 -14.19
C HIS A 27 29.04 -13.49 -14.18
N THR A 28 27.79 -13.33 -14.64
CA THR A 28 27.11 -12.03 -14.64
C THR A 28 26.91 -11.48 -13.22
N LEU A 29 26.55 -12.34 -12.24
CA LEU A 29 26.43 -11.98 -10.83
C LEU A 29 27.79 -11.59 -10.24
N SER A 30 28.89 -12.28 -10.62
CA SER A 30 30.25 -11.90 -10.22
C SER A 30 30.64 -10.51 -10.74
N ASP A 31 30.23 -10.18 -11.97
CA ASP A 31 30.51 -8.86 -12.54
C ASP A 31 29.69 -7.78 -11.81
N PHE A 32 28.42 -8.06 -11.48
CA PHE A 32 27.57 -7.15 -10.69
C PHE A 32 28.15 -6.82 -9.31
N LEU A 33 28.74 -7.79 -8.60
CA LEU A 33 29.38 -7.54 -7.30
C LEU A 33 30.61 -6.64 -7.37
N ASN A 34 31.24 -6.52 -8.55
CA ASN A 34 32.46 -5.74 -8.76
C ASN A 34 32.19 -4.31 -9.30
N ILE A 35 30.93 -3.93 -9.50
CA ILE A 35 30.57 -2.58 -9.91
C ILE A 35 30.86 -1.61 -8.76
N ASN A 36 31.57 -0.51 -9.05
CA ASN A 36 31.93 0.54 -8.08
C ASN A 36 31.25 1.89 -8.38
N ASP A 37 30.49 1.99 -9.48
CA ASP A 37 29.84 3.23 -9.91
C ASP A 37 28.38 2.95 -10.30
N ILE A 38 27.47 3.35 -9.41
CA ILE A 38 26.04 2.99 -9.42
C ILE A 38 25.15 4.21 -9.66
N SER A 39 25.75 5.33 -10.10
CA SER A 39 25.07 6.51 -10.66
C SER A 39 24.03 6.18 -11.76
N LEU A 40 24.06 4.95 -12.30
CA LEU A 40 23.15 4.42 -13.31
C LEU A 40 21.99 3.54 -12.78
N ILE A 41 21.90 3.29 -11.46
CA ILE A 41 20.95 2.34 -10.86
C ILE A 41 19.87 3.00 -10.01
N ASN A 42 20.03 4.26 -9.57
CA ASN A 42 19.11 4.84 -8.60
C ASN A 42 18.12 5.86 -9.16
N ILE A 43 16.82 5.55 -9.05
CA ILE A 43 15.70 6.49 -9.26
C ILE A 43 15.24 7.11 -7.91
N HIS A 44 15.68 6.61 -6.74
CA HIS A 44 15.04 6.99 -5.47
C HIS A 44 15.94 7.35 -4.28
N ASN A 45 17.27 7.25 -4.37
CA ASN A 45 18.17 7.67 -3.28
C ASN A 45 19.26 8.62 -3.77
N LYS A 46 19.42 9.78 -3.12
CA LYS A 46 20.43 10.82 -3.45
C LYS A 46 21.88 10.41 -3.12
N ASN A 47 22.11 9.20 -2.59
CA ASN A 47 23.41 8.77 -2.07
C ASN A 47 23.89 7.49 -2.78
N ASP A 48 24.95 7.63 -3.58
CA ASP A 48 25.46 6.56 -4.45
C ASP A 48 26.05 5.35 -3.68
N VAL A 49 26.55 5.54 -2.45
CA VAL A 49 27.17 4.47 -1.65
C VAL A 49 26.16 3.50 -1.05
N ILE A 50 25.07 3.99 -0.45
CA ILE A 50 24.04 3.10 0.13
C ILE A 50 23.38 2.29 -0.99
N ALA A 51 23.10 2.92 -2.12
CA ALA A 51 22.55 2.29 -3.30
C ALA A 51 23.41 1.12 -3.81
N ASP A 52 24.74 1.31 -3.79
CA ASP A 52 25.69 0.27 -4.19
C ASP A 52 25.63 -0.95 -3.26
N TYR A 53 25.66 -0.73 -1.95
CA TYR A 53 25.55 -1.83 -1.00
C TYR A 53 24.16 -2.48 -0.98
N GLU A 54 23.09 -1.74 -1.26
CA GLU A 54 21.74 -2.31 -1.46
C GLU A 54 21.71 -3.23 -2.69
N PHE A 55 22.28 -2.77 -3.80
CA PHE A 55 22.39 -3.58 -5.02
C PHE A 55 23.25 -4.84 -4.78
N LYS A 56 24.42 -4.72 -4.15
CA LYS A 56 25.28 -5.86 -3.79
C LYS A 56 24.55 -6.86 -2.89
N LYS A 57 23.77 -6.38 -1.92
CA LYS A 57 22.93 -7.23 -1.07
C LYS A 57 21.90 -8.01 -1.90
N GLU A 58 21.23 -7.39 -2.86
CA GLU A 58 20.29 -8.09 -3.74
C GLU A 58 20.98 -9.16 -4.59
N VAL A 59 22.14 -8.84 -5.17
CA VAL A 59 22.94 -9.79 -5.97
C VAL A 59 23.35 -11.01 -5.11
N LEU A 60 23.81 -10.79 -3.88
CA LEU A 60 24.11 -11.86 -2.93
C LEU A 60 22.86 -12.69 -2.57
N GLY A 61 21.69 -12.05 -2.46
CA GLY A 61 20.42 -12.74 -2.26
C GLY A 61 20.06 -13.70 -3.40
N LEU A 62 20.32 -13.29 -4.65
CA LEU A 62 20.15 -14.16 -5.82
C LEU A 62 21.14 -15.35 -5.82
N ILE A 63 22.40 -15.09 -5.48
CA ILE A 63 23.41 -16.15 -5.35
C ILE A 63 22.99 -17.17 -4.28
N PHE A 64 22.48 -16.69 -3.15
CA PHE A 64 21.98 -17.58 -2.10
C PHE A 64 20.74 -18.37 -2.55
N THR A 65 19.85 -17.76 -3.34
CA THR A 65 18.69 -18.44 -3.93
C THR A 65 19.11 -19.60 -4.84
N ILE A 66 20.19 -19.43 -5.61
CA ILE A 66 20.77 -20.51 -6.43
C ILE A 66 21.23 -21.68 -5.55
N ILE A 67 21.83 -21.39 -4.38
CA ILE A 67 22.21 -22.40 -3.39
C ILE A 67 20.98 -23.05 -2.75
N ASP A 68 19.92 -22.28 -2.48
CA ASP A 68 18.63 -22.80 -1.98
C ASP A 68 17.96 -23.77 -2.97
N ASN A 69 18.18 -23.56 -4.26
CA ASN A 69 17.73 -24.46 -5.33
C ASN A 69 18.59 -25.73 -5.47
N GLY A 70 19.65 -25.87 -4.67
CA GLY A 70 20.46 -27.10 -4.59
C GLY A 70 21.79 -27.07 -5.36
N LEU A 71 22.15 -25.93 -5.96
CA LEU A 71 23.41 -25.81 -6.70
C LEU A 71 24.59 -25.47 -5.77
N ILE A 72 25.66 -26.27 -5.83
CA ILE A 72 26.94 -25.95 -5.18
C ILE A 72 27.79 -25.10 -6.12
N ILE A 73 28.06 -23.87 -5.72
CA ILE A 73 28.88 -22.94 -6.50
C ILE A 73 30.36 -23.30 -6.33
N LYS A 74 31.03 -23.63 -7.44
CA LYS A 74 32.47 -23.94 -7.47
C LYS A 74 33.33 -22.86 -8.15
N ASP A 75 32.70 -21.78 -8.62
CA ASP A 75 33.42 -20.67 -9.27
C ASP A 75 34.30 -19.93 -8.23
N LYS A 76 35.61 -20.14 -8.33
CA LYS A 76 36.59 -19.52 -7.42
C LYS A 76 36.65 -18.01 -7.53
N LYS A 77 36.39 -17.42 -8.71
CA LYS A 77 36.43 -15.97 -8.91
C LYS A 77 35.27 -15.31 -8.16
N LEU A 78 34.08 -15.88 -8.29
CA LEU A 78 32.90 -15.43 -7.56
C LEU A 78 33.09 -15.57 -6.05
N LEU A 79 33.54 -16.74 -5.58
CA LEU A 79 33.77 -16.98 -4.15
C LEU A 79 34.84 -16.06 -3.56
N ASN A 80 35.92 -15.76 -4.29
CA ASN A 80 36.92 -14.77 -3.85
C ASN A 80 36.33 -13.35 -3.79
N THR A 81 35.50 -12.97 -4.75
CA THR A 81 34.80 -11.66 -4.73
C THR A 81 33.92 -11.54 -3.49
N ILE A 82 33.20 -12.61 -3.12
CA ILE A 82 32.37 -12.67 -1.91
C ILE A 82 33.22 -12.60 -0.64
N ALA A 83 34.36 -13.29 -0.61
CA ALA A 83 35.31 -13.22 0.51
C ALA A 83 35.86 -11.79 0.71
N ASP A 84 36.19 -11.09 -0.38
CA ASP A 84 36.72 -9.73 -0.33
C ASP A 84 35.69 -8.73 0.22
N LEU A 85 34.38 -8.92 -0.05
CA LEU A 85 33.31 -8.08 0.50
C LEU A 85 33.20 -8.14 2.03
N ILE A 86 33.70 -9.21 2.66
CA ILE A 86 33.74 -9.31 4.13
C ILE A 86 34.93 -8.53 4.70
N ILE A 87 36.05 -8.50 3.98
CA ILE A 87 37.34 -7.96 4.46
C ILE A 87 37.49 -6.46 4.17
N LYS A 88 36.85 -5.94 3.11
CA LYS A 88 36.96 -4.53 2.74
C LYS A 88 36.58 -3.60 3.91
N ASP A 89 37.40 -2.59 4.11
CA ASP A 89 37.18 -1.55 5.13
C ASP A 89 35.88 -0.77 4.87
N ILE A 90 35.23 -0.34 5.95
CA ILE A 90 33.99 0.43 5.90
C ILE A 90 34.30 1.79 5.29
N PRO A 91 33.51 2.28 4.30
CA PRO A 91 33.67 3.61 3.76
C PRO A 91 33.54 4.68 4.87
N GLU A 92 34.46 5.64 4.94
CA GLU A 92 34.36 6.77 5.88
C GLU A 92 33.19 7.70 5.49
N ILE A 93 32.15 7.80 6.33
CA ILE A 93 30.97 8.66 6.08
C ILE A 93 30.53 9.34 7.40
N ASN A 94 29.77 10.43 7.27
CA ASN A 94 29.17 11.23 8.35
C ASN A 94 28.29 10.40 9.34
N VAL A 95 28.19 10.86 10.59
CA VAL A 95 27.76 10.08 11.78
C VAL A 95 26.36 9.46 11.66
N ASP A 96 25.35 10.19 11.16
CA ASP A 96 23.97 9.67 11.05
C ASP A 96 23.80 8.63 9.94
N PHE A 97 24.64 8.69 8.90
CA PHE A 97 24.64 7.73 7.79
C PHE A 97 25.39 6.43 8.14
N CYS A 98 26.25 6.49 9.16
CA CYS A 98 27.03 5.36 9.62
C CYS A 98 26.14 4.21 10.08
N LEU A 99 25.06 4.49 10.83
CA LEU A 99 24.17 3.45 11.36
C LEU A 99 23.40 2.67 10.27
N GLN A 100 22.86 3.36 9.26
CA GLN A 100 22.15 2.70 8.15
C GLN A 100 23.10 1.84 7.31
N LEU A 101 24.31 2.34 7.05
CA LEU A 101 25.32 1.61 6.30
C LEU A 101 25.85 0.42 7.11
N GLU A 102 26.09 0.56 8.41
CA GLU A 102 26.49 -0.52 9.31
C GLU A 102 25.46 -1.66 9.32
N ASP A 103 24.17 -1.34 9.44
CA ASP A 103 23.09 -2.33 9.38
C ASP A 103 23.04 -3.04 8.01
N LEU A 104 23.27 -2.30 6.93
CA LEU A 104 23.29 -2.86 5.57
C LEU A 104 24.51 -3.75 5.33
N LEU A 105 25.69 -3.32 5.76
CA LEU A 105 26.94 -4.08 5.70
C LEU A 105 26.84 -5.37 6.49
N LYS A 106 26.26 -5.31 7.69
CA LYS A 106 26.02 -6.50 8.51
C LYS A 106 25.15 -7.54 7.79
N LYS A 107 24.09 -7.09 7.10
CA LYS A 107 23.24 -7.96 6.27
C LYS A 107 24.03 -8.59 5.10
N ILE A 108 24.91 -7.82 4.47
CA ILE A 108 25.80 -8.32 3.42
C ILE A 108 26.77 -9.36 3.98
N TRP A 109 27.44 -9.08 5.10
CA TRP A 109 28.36 -10.02 5.73
C TRP A 109 27.66 -11.34 6.09
N ILE A 110 26.43 -11.27 6.63
CA ILE A 110 25.61 -12.47 6.89
C ILE A 110 25.42 -13.27 5.60
N LEU A 111 25.01 -12.65 4.49
CA LEU A 111 24.82 -13.35 3.21
C LEU A 111 26.13 -13.95 2.68
N CYS A 112 27.24 -13.20 2.75
CA CYS A 112 28.54 -13.71 2.33
C CYS A 112 28.96 -14.93 3.17
N ILE A 113 28.80 -14.86 4.49
CA ILE A 113 29.10 -15.98 5.40
C ILE A 113 28.23 -17.20 5.08
N LYS A 114 26.93 -17.02 4.82
CA LYS A 114 26.05 -18.11 4.42
C LYS A 114 26.52 -18.78 3.13
N ILE A 115 26.86 -18.00 2.11
CA ILE A 115 27.36 -18.54 0.83
C ILE A 115 28.68 -19.29 1.04
N LEU A 116 29.62 -18.69 1.78
CA LEU A 116 30.91 -19.30 2.08
C LEU A 116 30.78 -20.55 2.96
N PHE A 117 29.78 -20.61 3.84
CA PHE A 117 29.48 -21.81 4.62
C PHE A 117 29.15 -23.00 3.71
N TYR A 118 28.29 -22.83 2.70
CA TYR A 118 27.92 -23.92 1.79
C TYR A 118 28.97 -24.25 0.74
N CYS A 119 29.67 -23.24 0.21
CA CYS A 119 30.48 -23.40 -1.01
C CYS A 119 31.98 -23.17 -0.79
N GLY A 120 32.38 -22.58 0.34
CA GLY A 120 33.75 -22.15 0.57
C GLY A 120 34.64 -23.24 1.17
N ASN A 121 35.86 -23.36 0.66
CA ASN A 121 36.97 -24.06 1.32
C ASN A 121 38.02 -23.02 1.73
N ILE A 122 38.46 -23.06 2.99
CA ILE A 122 39.38 -22.06 3.54
C ILE A 122 40.72 -22.00 2.80
N ASP A 123 41.16 -23.11 2.19
CA ASP A 123 42.39 -23.15 1.41
C ASP A 123 42.33 -22.30 0.14
N ASP A 124 41.12 -21.99 -0.34
CA ASP A 124 40.90 -21.11 -1.48
C ASP A 124 40.90 -19.61 -1.10
N PHE A 125 40.95 -19.25 0.20
CA PHE A 125 40.83 -17.87 0.68
C PHE A 125 42.01 -17.40 1.56
N PRO A 126 43.22 -17.25 1.01
CA PRO A 126 44.39 -16.79 1.76
C PRO A 126 44.21 -15.38 2.36
N GLN A 127 43.39 -14.54 1.76
CA GLN A 127 43.05 -13.20 2.26
C GLN A 127 42.28 -13.26 3.59
N ILE A 128 41.35 -14.19 3.74
CA ILE A 128 40.60 -14.41 4.99
C ILE A 128 41.56 -14.89 6.09
N LYS A 129 42.44 -15.85 5.76
CA LYS A 129 43.47 -16.34 6.70
C LYS A 129 44.34 -15.18 7.22
N ARG A 130 44.79 -14.29 6.32
CA ARG A 130 45.58 -13.11 6.69
C ARG A 130 44.80 -12.12 7.53
N PHE A 131 43.54 -11.86 7.19
CA PHE A 131 42.67 -10.95 7.94
C PHE A 131 42.53 -11.41 9.39
N ILE A 132 42.03 -12.63 9.63
CA ILE A 132 41.88 -13.19 10.98
C ILE A 132 43.19 -13.24 11.76
N SER A 133 44.31 -13.58 11.12
CA SER A 133 45.59 -13.72 11.80
C SER A 133 46.13 -12.41 12.40
N LYS A 134 45.60 -11.25 11.96
CA LYS A 134 46.03 -9.93 12.45
C LYS A 134 45.13 -9.37 13.55
N GLU A 135 43.92 -9.92 13.69
CA GLU A 135 42.88 -9.39 14.55
C GLU A 135 43.08 -9.83 16.01
N ASP A 136 43.17 -8.83 16.89
CA ASP A 136 43.33 -9.02 18.34
C ASP A 136 41.96 -9.08 19.04
N ILE A 137 41.00 -8.27 18.57
CA ILE A 137 39.69 -8.08 19.19
C ILE A 137 38.64 -8.79 18.33
N PRO A 138 37.88 -9.75 18.88
CA PRO A 138 36.78 -10.38 18.16
C PRO A 138 35.68 -9.36 17.82
N ASP A 139 35.39 -9.18 16.53
CA ASP A 139 34.20 -8.50 16.03
C ASP A 139 33.23 -9.51 15.40
N PHE A 140 32.04 -9.05 15.00
CA PHE A 140 31.02 -9.91 14.40
C PHE A 140 31.53 -10.67 13.15
N ARG A 141 32.36 -10.04 12.30
CA ARG A 141 32.89 -10.66 11.08
C ARG A 141 33.86 -11.77 11.44
N ASN A 142 34.85 -11.45 12.27
CA ASN A 142 35.90 -12.36 12.69
C ASN A 142 35.33 -13.59 13.40
N ILE A 143 34.32 -13.38 14.25
CA ILE A 143 33.58 -14.45 14.92
C ILE A 143 32.87 -15.36 13.91
N CYS A 144 32.10 -14.79 12.98
CA CYS A 144 31.38 -15.58 11.98
C CYS A 144 32.34 -16.37 11.08
N ILE A 145 33.46 -15.78 10.69
CA ILE A 145 34.48 -16.46 9.89
C ILE A 145 35.14 -17.57 10.72
N ALA A 146 35.50 -17.32 11.99
CA ALA A 146 36.11 -18.31 12.87
C ALA A 146 35.18 -19.51 13.13
N LEU A 147 33.86 -19.29 13.25
CA LEU A 147 32.87 -20.35 13.36
C LEU A 147 32.64 -21.10 12.03
N THR A 148 32.80 -20.43 10.89
CA THR A 148 32.70 -21.04 9.56
C THR A 148 33.88 -21.98 9.29
N PHE A 149 35.11 -21.49 9.43
CA PHE A 149 36.32 -22.17 8.97
C PHE A 149 37.28 -22.57 10.10
N LYS A 150 38.05 -23.63 9.86
CA LYS A 150 39.17 -24.03 10.71
C LYS A 150 40.43 -23.26 10.34
N PHE A 151 41.11 -22.69 11.33
CA PHE A 151 42.43 -22.08 11.14
C PHE A 151 43.46 -22.62 12.13
N ASP A 152 44.73 -22.59 11.71
CA ASP A 152 45.85 -23.07 12.51
C ASP A 152 46.53 -21.95 13.31
N THR A 153 46.38 -20.69 12.88
CA THR A 153 47.07 -19.54 13.45
C THR A 153 46.11 -18.40 13.77
N PHE A 154 46.09 -17.97 15.03
CA PHE A 154 45.32 -16.83 15.52
C PHE A 154 46.19 -15.94 16.40
N ARG A 155 45.85 -14.66 16.43
CA ARG A 155 46.40 -13.71 17.41
C ARG A 155 45.47 -13.57 18.61
N SER A 156 44.16 -13.57 18.37
CA SER A 156 43.12 -13.63 19.41
C SER A 156 42.88 -15.06 19.91
N TYR A 157 43.00 -15.26 21.22
CA TYR A 157 42.69 -16.52 21.90
C TYR A 157 41.21 -16.93 21.77
N ASP A 158 40.30 -15.96 21.76
CA ASP A 158 38.87 -16.24 21.67
C ASP A 158 38.50 -16.78 20.28
N LEU A 159 39.01 -16.16 19.21
CA LEU A 159 38.81 -16.62 17.84
C LEU A 159 39.39 -18.02 17.62
N GLU A 160 40.54 -18.31 18.22
CA GLU A 160 41.13 -19.65 18.21
C GLU A 160 40.20 -20.69 18.83
N ASN A 161 39.64 -20.37 20.00
CA ASN A 161 38.72 -21.26 20.71
C ASN A 161 37.42 -21.50 19.96
N LEU A 162 36.88 -20.47 19.29
CA LEU A 162 35.68 -20.58 18.46
C LEU A 162 35.93 -21.48 17.25
N SER A 163 37.05 -21.30 16.56
CA SER A 163 37.40 -22.09 15.38
C SER A 163 37.70 -23.55 15.72
N LYS A 164 38.32 -23.80 16.88
CA LYS A 164 38.65 -25.15 17.34
C LYS A 164 37.51 -25.83 18.11
N PHE A 165 36.44 -25.11 18.45
CA PHE A 165 35.40 -25.56 19.37
C PHE A 165 35.97 -26.10 20.69
N SER A 166 37.04 -25.48 21.21
CA SER A 166 37.81 -26.00 22.36
C SER A 166 37.39 -25.45 23.73
N SER A 167 36.67 -24.33 23.78
CA SER A 167 36.19 -23.72 25.02
C SER A 167 34.71 -23.34 24.93
N PHE A 168 33.87 -24.06 25.68
CA PHE A 168 32.43 -23.79 25.68
C PHE A 168 32.05 -22.49 26.41
N SER A 169 32.88 -22.00 27.34
CA SER A 169 32.62 -20.72 27.99
C SER A 169 32.76 -19.55 27.02
N VAL A 170 33.84 -19.56 26.21
CA VAL A 170 34.07 -18.56 25.15
C VAL A 170 32.95 -18.64 24.10
N LEU A 171 32.56 -19.86 23.71
CA LEU A 171 31.47 -20.07 22.77
C LEU A 171 30.14 -19.53 23.33
N TYR A 172 29.86 -19.75 24.61
CA TYR A 172 28.67 -19.21 25.25
C TYR A 172 28.67 -17.69 25.29
N ASP A 173 29.77 -17.04 25.66
CA ASP A 173 29.87 -15.57 25.67
C ASP A 173 29.58 -14.98 24.28
N VAL A 174 30.14 -15.60 23.23
CA VAL A 174 29.88 -15.21 21.84
C VAL A 174 28.44 -15.43 21.44
N VAL A 175 27.87 -16.60 21.74
CA VAL A 175 26.46 -16.90 21.46
C VAL A 175 25.56 -15.90 22.16
N LYS A 176 25.82 -15.62 23.44
CA LYS A 176 25.02 -14.68 24.24
C LYS A 176 25.03 -13.26 23.65
N ILE A 177 26.18 -12.78 23.19
CA ILE A 177 26.33 -11.45 22.59
C ILE A 177 25.69 -11.40 21.19
N TYR A 178 25.91 -12.41 20.35
CA TYR A 178 25.56 -12.38 18.93
C TYR A 178 24.36 -13.26 18.53
N LYS A 179 23.58 -13.81 19.48
CA LYS A 179 22.46 -14.74 19.21
C LYS A 179 21.45 -14.25 18.17
N LYS A 180 21.19 -12.94 18.11
CA LYS A 180 20.25 -12.36 17.15
C LYS A 180 20.83 -12.26 15.73
N ASP A 181 22.14 -12.13 15.62
CA ASP A 181 22.84 -11.81 14.37
C ASP A 181 23.55 -13.02 13.75
N LEU A 182 23.80 -14.06 14.53
CA LEU A 182 24.43 -15.29 14.05
C LEU A 182 23.58 -15.94 12.95
N PRO A 183 24.16 -16.25 11.77
CA PRO A 183 23.51 -17.04 10.74
C PRO A 183 23.00 -18.38 11.27
N GLU A 184 21.84 -18.82 10.79
CA GLU A 184 21.21 -20.09 11.19
C GLU A 184 22.12 -21.29 10.91
N GLU A 185 22.89 -21.25 9.83
CA GLU A 185 23.88 -22.26 9.47
C GLU A 185 24.96 -22.42 10.54
N LEU A 186 25.43 -21.32 11.12
CA LEU A 186 26.42 -21.33 12.19
C LEU A 186 25.80 -21.78 13.51
N LYS A 187 24.58 -21.35 13.82
CA LYS A 187 23.83 -21.86 14.99
C LYS A 187 23.61 -23.37 14.88
N ALA A 188 23.22 -23.87 13.71
CA ALA A 188 23.05 -25.30 13.47
C ALA A 188 24.35 -26.07 13.64
N LYS A 189 25.45 -25.58 13.05
CA LYS A 189 26.79 -26.16 13.24
C LYS A 189 27.16 -26.25 14.73
N ILE A 190 26.95 -25.17 15.49
CA ILE A 190 27.18 -25.14 16.94
C ILE A 190 26.35 -26.23 17.63
N LEU A 191 25.03 -26.23 17.43
CA LEU A 191 24.11 -27.16 18.08
C LEU A 191 24.40 -28.62 17.73
N ILE A 192 24.70 -28.92 16.46
CA ILE A 192 25.01 -30.27 15.99
C ILE A 192 26.34 -30.76 16.57
N ASN A 193 27.37 -29.92 16.60
CA ASN A 193 28.66 -30.29 17.21
C ASN A 193 28.51 -30.51 18.72
N LEU A 194 27.72 -29.69 19.41
CA LEU A 194 27.42 -29.86 20.82
C LEU A 194 26.62 -31.13 21.08
N TYR A 195 25.60 -31.42 20.28
CA TYR A 195 24.84 -32.67 20.34
C TYR A 195 25.76 -33.88 20.20
N ASN A 196 26.58 -33.92 19.15
CA ASN A 196 27.51 -35.02 18.90
C ASN A 196 28.52 -35.20 20.05
N SER A 197 28.91 -34.09 20.69
CA SER A 197 29.80 -34.12 21.87
C SER A 197 29.12 -34.69 23.12
N LEU A 198 27.81 -34.47 23.27
CA LEU A 198 27.02 -34.95 24.41
C LEU A 198 26.61 -36.42 24.27
N THR A 199 26.26 -36.88 23.07
CA THR A 199 25.69 -38.21 22.86
C THR A 199 26.67 -39.23 22.30
N GLU A 200 27.83 -38.80 21.78
CA GLU A 200 28.73 -39.60 20.93
C GLU A 200 28.03 -40.18 19.67
N GLU A 201 26.80 -39.77 19.39
CA GLU A 201 25.99 -40.17 18.24
C GLU A 201 25.97 -39.03 17.21
N LYS A 202 26.00 -39.38 15.92
CA LYS A 202 25.83 -38.38 14.86
C LYS A 202 24.37 -37.94 14.80
N TYR A 203 24.15 -36.64 14.92
CA TYR A 203 22.83 -36.06 14.67
C TYR A 203 22.33 -36.44 13.28
N ASN A 204 21.18 -37.11 13.22
CA ASN A 204 20.56 -37.51 11.98
C ASN A 204 19.06 -37.23 12.02
N GLN A 205 18.64 -36.25 11.23
CA GLN A 205 17.24 -35.98 10.95
C GLN A 205 17.03 -35.77 9.45
N ASN A 206 15.83 -36.15 9.02
CA ASN A 206 15.35 -35.96 7.66
C ASN A 206 14.52 -34.68 7.60
N ASP A 207 15.21 -33.55 7.69
CA ASP A 207 14.65 -32.21 7.52
C ASP A 207 15.36 -31.52 6.34
N ARG A 208 14.62 -30.76 5.52
CA ARG A 208 15.14 -30.13 4.30
C ARG A 208 16.33 -29.20 4.59
N PHE A 209 16.29 -28.46 5.70
CA PHE A 209 17.38 -27.58 6.10
C PHE A 209 18.61 -28.42 6.51
N ILE A 210 18.42 -29.50 7.26
CA ILE A 210 19.51 -30.42 7.63
C ILE A 210 20.10 -31.13 6.41
N GLU A 211 19.28 -31.56 5.44
CA GLU A 211 19.74 -32.15 4.18
C GLU A 211 20.58 -31.17 3.38
N LYS A 212 20.16 -29.91 3.31
CA LYS A 212 20.95 -28.85 2.68
C LYS A 212 22.27 -28.61 3.40
N LEU A 213 22.25 -28.56 4.74
CA LEU A 213 23.46 -28.41 5.55
C LEU A 213 24.47 -29.54 5.29
N LYS A 214 24.01 -30.79 5.11
CA LYS A 214 24.88 -31.94 4.84
C LYS A 214 25.74 -31.80 3.57
N ILE A 215 25.36 -30.90 2.67
CA ILE A 215 26.12 -30.59 1.44
C ILE A 215 27.34 -29.71 1.76
N SER A 216 27.29 -28.93 2.84
CA SER A 216 28.36 -28.01 3.22
C SER A 216 29.62 -28.75 3.66
N PRO A 217 30.81 -28.38 3.15
CA PRO A 217 32.08 -28.90 3.66
C PRO A 217 32.40 -28.40 5.07
N ASN A 218 31.70 -27.37 5.56
CA ASN A 218 31.97 -26.70 6.82
C ASN A 218 31.02 -27.13 7.96
N LEU A 219 30.09 -28.07 7.71
CA LEU A 219 29.06 -28.46 8.68
C LEU A 219 29.62 -29.14 9.94
N TYR A 220 30.50 -30.12 9.79
CA TYR A 220 30.99 -30.93 10.91
C TYR A 220 32.42 -30.56 11.29
N TYR A 221 32.65 -30.44 12.61
CA TYR A 221 33.99 -30.30 13.16
C TYR A 221 34.28 -31.49 14.08
N ASP A 222 35.36 -32.24 13.81
CA ASP A 222 35.82 -33.34 14.67
C ASP A 222 36.49 -32.79 15.95
N SER A 223 35.71 -32.17 16.84
CA SER A 223 36.17 -31.77 18.17
C SER A 223 35.88 -32.89 19.17
N LYS A 224 36.90 -33.67 19.54
CA LYS A 224 36.84 -34.57 20.69
C LYS A 224 37.26 -33.82 21.96
N VAL A 225 36.41 -32.92 22.44
CA VAL A 225 36.64 -32.25 23.72
C VAL A 225 36.04 -33.12 24.83
N LYS A 226 36.85 -33.47 25.84
CA LYS A 226 36.34 -34.15 27.03
C LYS A 226 35.49 -33.16 27.85
N LEU A 227 34.22 -33.51 28.06
CA LEU A 227 33.31 -32.70 28.87
C LEU A 227 33.60 -32.85 30.36
N THR A 228 33.75 -31.72 31.05
CA THR A 228 33.70 -31.62 32.52
C THR A 228 32.34 -31.11 32.96
N THR A 229 31.97 -31.25 34.24
CA THR A 229 30.67 -30.74 34.76
C THR A 229 30.45 -29.26 34.43
N LYS A 230 31.41 -28.38 34.73
CA LYS A 230 31.35 -26.95 34.36
C LYS A 230 31.24 -26.71 32.86
N SER A 231 31.78 -27.60 32.04
CA SER A 231 31.68 -27.50 30.58
C SER A 231 30.26 -27.79 30.10
N ILE A 232 29.58 -28.75 30.75
CA ILE A 232 28.21 -29.17 30.42
C ILE A 232 27.21 -28.03 30.68
N ASP A 233 27.38 -27.29 31.78
CA ASP A 233 26.53 -26.12 32.10
C ASP A 233 26.54 -25.08 30.97
N PHE A 234 27.71 -24.76 30.41
CA PHE A 234 27.81 -23.85 29.26
C PHE A 234 27.14 -24.42 28.02
N VAL A 235 27.23 -25.74 27.80
CA VAL A 235 26.53 -26.39 26.68
C VAL A 235 25.01 -26.22 26.83
N TYR A 236 24.46 -26.47 28.02
CA TYR A 236 23.04 -26.28 28.31
C TYR A 236 22.58 -24.85 28.06
N LEU A 237 23.37 -23.87 28.51
CA LEU A 237 23.11 -22.45 28.27
C LEU A 237 23.16 -22.09 26.77
N ILE A 238 24.10 -22.65 26.00
CA ILE A 238 24.16 -22.43 24.55
C ILE A 238 22.90 -22.98 23.87
N PHE A 239 22.44 -24.19 24.22
CA PHE A 239 21.17 -24.71 23.70
C PHE A 239 20.01 -23.79 24.03
N TYR A 240 19.90 -23.31 25.27
CA TYR A 240 18.84 -22.36 25.63
C TYR A 240 18.85 -21.08 24.80
N GLU A 241 20.02 -20.54 24.50
CA GLU A 241 20.14 -19.26 23.79
C GLU A 241 19.87 -19.35 22.28
N VAL A 242 20.21 -20.47 21.62
CA VAL A 242 20.15 -20.57 20.15
C VAL A 242 19.45 -21.80 19.58
N ASN A 243 18.89 -22.71 20.40
CA ASN A 243 18.26 -23.91 19.85
C ASN A 243 17.01 -23.59 19.03
N PHE A 244 17.02 -24.01 17.77
CA PHE A 244 15.87 -24.01 16.85
C PHE A 244 15.67 -25.38 16.17
N LEU A 245 16.50 -26.37 16.53
CA LEU A 245 16.50 -27.71 15.95
C LEU A 245 15.84 -28.72 16.90
N TYR A 246 15.38 -29.83 16.33
CA TYR A 246 14.71 -30.89 17.07
C TYR A 246 15.75 -31.88 17.64
N PHE A 247 15.83 -32.02 18.97
CA PHE A 247 16.78 -32.92 19.64
C PHE A 247 16.12 -33.80 20.72
N PRO A 248 15.16 -34.69 20.37
CA PRO A 248 14.44 -35.51 21.35
C PRO A 248 15.40 -36.41 22.16
N GLY A 249 16.51 -36.86 21.55
CA GLY A 249 17.50 -37.71 22.21
C GLY A 249 18.28 -37.05 23.36
N LEU A 250 18.21 -35.72 23.50
CA LEU A 250 18.78 -34.99 24.64
C LEU A 250 17.81 -34.84 25.82
N ILE A 251 16.53 -35.18 25.63
CA ILE A 251 15.55 -35.22 26.73
C ILE A 251 15.80 -36.54 27.47
N LYS A 252 16.77 -36.50 28.38
CA LYS A 252 17.26 -37.59 29.25
C LYS A 252 17.74 -36.98 30.57
N PRO A 253 17.82 -37.74 31.68
CA PRO A 253 18.34 -37.22 32.94
C PRO A 253 19.69 -36.50 32.78
N PRO A 254 19.96 -35.47 33.60
CA PRO A 254 21.19 -34.68 33.51
C PRO A 254 22.43 -35.56 33.62
N PHE A 255 23.50 -35.23 32.89
CA PHE A 255 24.70 -36.07 32.78
C PHE A 255 25.42 -36.27 34.11
N ASP A 256 25.34 -35.28 35.00
CA ASP A 256 25.89 -35.31 36.36
C ASP A 256 24.87 -35.77 37.41
N GLY A 257 23.64 -36.11 37.00
CA GLY A 257 22.54 -36.49 37.87
C GLY A 257 21.89 -35.32 38.62
N ILE A 258 22.31 -34.08 38.39
CA ILE A 258 21.83 -32.90 39.11
C ILE A 258 20.90 -32.08 38.21
N PHE A 259 19.66 -31.91 38.65
CA PHE A 259 18.71 -31.01 37.99
C PHE A 259 19.08 -29.55 38.33
N SER A 260 19.98 -28.96 37.55
CA SER A 260 20.45 -27.58 37.73
C SER A 260 19.55 -26.55 37.03
N ASN A 261 19.78 -25.26 37.29
CA ASN A 261 19.15 -24.15 36.56
C ASN A 261 19.39 -24.26 35.07
N GLU A 262 20.64 -24.51 34.70
CA GLU A 262 21.12 -24.63 33.33
C GLU A 262 20.45 -25.81 32.63
N TYR A 263 20.29 -26.95 33.32
CA TYR A 263 19.57 -28.10 32.77
C TYR A 263 18.08 -27.81 32.52
N MET A 264 17.40 -27.07 33.40
CA MET A 264 16.01 -26.65 33.15
C MET A 264 15.91 -25.74 31.93
N MET A 265 16.87 -24.84 31.74
CA MET A 265 16.97 -24.01 30.54
C MET A 265 17.20 -24.87 29.28
N LEU A 266 18.03 -25.90 29.35
CA LEU A 266 18.15 -26.88 28.26
C LEU A 266 16.80 -27.54 27.98
N LEU A 267 16.15 -28.13 28.98
CA LEU A 267 14.86 -28.81 28.81
C LEU A 267 13.81 -27.89 28.18
N TYR A 268 13.73 -26.65 28.65
CA TYR A 268 12.85 -25.64 28.05
C TYR A 268 13.12 -25.50 26.55
N SER A 269 14.39 -25.40 26.15
CA SER A 269 14.78 -25.25 24.73
C SER A 269 14.49 -26.48 23.86
N LEU A 270 14.40 -27.68 24.46
CA LEU A 270 14.17 -28.95 23.76
C LEU A 270 12.69 -29.26 23.53
N ILE A 271 11.78 -28.66 24.30
CA ILE A 271 10.33 -28.84 24.15
C ILE A 271 9.81 -28.03 22.97
N ILE A 272 9.52 -28.70 21.85
CA ILE A 272 9.12 -28.06 20.58
C ILE A 272 7.71 -28.49 20.16
N ASN A 273 7.39 -29.77 20.40
CA ASN A 273 6.16 -30.43 19.98
C ASN A 273 5.57 -31.28 21.13
N GLU A 274 4.45 -31.94 20.85
CA GLU A 274 3.73 -32.77 21.83
C GLU A 274 4.56 -33.95 22.35
N GLU A 275 5.34 -34.60 21.48
CA GLU A 275 6.22 -35.73 21.82
C GLU A 275 7.32 -35.32 22.81
N THR A 276 8.07 -34.26 22.51
CA THR A 276 9.14 -33.76 23.38
C THR A 276 8.61 -33.20 24.69
N ALA A 277 7.43 -32.59 24.69
CA ALA A 277 6.74 -32.17 25.91
C ALA A 277 6.39 -33.38 26.80
N PHE A 278 5.89 -34.47 26.20
CA PHE A 278 5.59 -35.71 26.94
C PHE A 278 6.86 -36.35 27.52
N LEU A 279 7.94 -36.41 26.74
CA LEU A 279 9.23 -36.93 27.21
C LEU A 279 9.79 -36.11 28.37
N ALA A 280 9.74 -34.78 28.27
CA ALA A 280 10.19 -33.89 29.35
C ALA A 280 9.36 -34.09 30.61
N TYR A 281 8.03 -34.16 30.48
CA TYR A 281 7.12 -34.49 31.60
C TYR A 281 7.50 -35.82 32.26
N LYS A 282 7.70 -36.87 31.47
CA LYS A 282 8.03 -38.20 31.99
C LYS A 282 9.32 -38.19 32.81
N ILE A 283 10.37 -37.51 32.34
CA ILE A 283 11.65 -37.44 33.07
C ILE A 283 11.51 -36.71 34.39
N LEU A 284 10.83 -35.56 34.39
CA LEU A 284 10.60 -34.78 35.61
C LEU A 284 9.75 -35.57 36.61
N GLN A 285 8.78 -36.34 36.13
CA GLN A 285 7.93 -37.21 36.96
C GLN A 285 8.71 -38.40 37.54
N GLU A 286 9.55 -39.08 36.75
CA GLU A 286 10.32 -40.25 37.18
C GLU A 286 11.39 -39.93 38.24
N HIS A 287 11.79 -38.65 38.33
CA HIS A 287 12.80 -38.17 39.29
C HIS A 287 12.18 -37.30 40.39
N ASP A 288 10.86 -37.40 40.61
CA ASP A 288 10.12 -36.70 41.67
C ASP A 288 10.24 -35.15 41.65
N VAL A 289 10.65 -34.55 40.53
CA VAL A 289 10.92 -33.11 40.42
C VAL A 289 9.65 -32.26 40.66
N TYR A 290 8.48 -32.77 40.27
CA TYR A 290 7.20 -32.11 40.53
C TYR A 290 6.84 -32.08 42.03
N VAL A 291 7.17 -33.14 42.76
CA VAL A 291 6.96 -33.21 44.22
C VAL A 291 7.91 -32.23 44.92
N ASP A 292 9.16 -32.19 44.49
CA ASP A 292 10.16 -31.24 44.99
C ASP A 292 9.74 -29.79 44.71
N MET A 293 9.19 -29.52 43.53
CA MET A 293 8.64 -28.20 43.19
C MET A 293 7.48 -27.81 44.11
N TYR A 294 6.52 -28.72 44.35
CA TYR A 294 5.37 -28.46 45.22
C TYR A 294 5.84 -28.11 46.64
N ASN A 295 6.76 -28.91 47.18
CA ASN A 295 7.33 -28.69 48.50
C ASN A 295 8.15 -27.39 48.55
N GLY A 296 8.91 -27.10 47.48
CA GLY A 296 9.68 -25.89 47.31
C GLY A 296 8.81 -24.64 47.35
N ILE A 297 7.74 -24.57 46.54
CA ILE A 297 6.80 -23.45 46.53
C ILE A 297 6.21 -23.22 47.92
N ASN A 298 5.70 -24.27 48.57
CA ASN A 298 5.10 -24.15 49.90
C ASN A 298 6.09 -23.68 50.96
N LYS A 299 7.34 -24.16 50.91
CA LYS A 299 8.41 -23.70 51.81
C LYS A 299 8.75 -22.23 51.57
N LEU A 300 8.78 -21.78 50.32
CA LEU A 300 9.00 -20.38 49.97
C LEU A 300 7.87 -19.48 50.50
N ILE A 301 6.61 -19.87 50.31
CA ILE A 301 5.44 -19.16 50.86
C ILE A 301 5.57 -19.04 52.37
N PHE A 302 5.82 -20.16 53.06
CA PHE A 302 5.98 -20.19 54.51
C PHE A 302 7.09 -19.26 54.99
N ASN A 303 8.25 -19.27 54.33
CA ASN A 303 9.38 -18.40 54.66
C ASN A 303 9.07 -16.91 54.43
N MET A 304 8.31 -16.59 53.39
CA MET A 304 7.87 -15.22 53.09
C MET A 304 6.81 -14.71 54.07
N GLU A 305 5.91 -15.58 54.55
CA GLU A 305 4.84 -15.21 55.51
C GLU A 305 5.31 -15.08 56.96
N THR A 306 6.40 -15.77 57.37
CA THR A 306 6.83 -15.87 58.79
C THR A 306 8.07 -15.04 59.16
N GLU A 307 8.75 -14.44 58.17
CA GLU A 307 9.94 -13.56 58.22
C GLU A 307 11.28 -14.11 58.80
N LYS A 308 12.33 -13.90 57.98
CA LYS A 308 13.80 -13.91 58.22
C LYS A 308 14.63 -15.15 57.82
N GLN A 309 14.29 -15.81 56.72
CA GLN A 309 15.36 -16.38 55.88
C GLN A 309 15.26 -15.79 54.48
N GLU A 310 16.32 -15.10 54.07
CA GLU A 310 16.51 -14.69 52.68
C GLU A 310 16.65 -15.98 51.87
N VAL A 311 15.71 -16.19 50.94
CA VAL A 311 15.73 -17.34 50.02
C VAL A 311 16.99 -17.22 49.16
N ASP A 312 17.76 -18.30 48.97
CA ASP A 312 18.90 -18.28 48.03
C ASP A 312 18.33 -17.93 46.64
N PRO A 313 18.78 -16.82 46.02
CA PRO A 313 18.30 -16.42 44.70
C PRO A 313 18.43 -17.52 43.63
N ARG A 314 19.33 -18.49 43.82
CA ARG A 314 19.47 -19.65 42.92
C ARG A 314 18.33 -20.65 43.05
N ASP A 315 17.80 -20.85 44.25
CA ASP A 315 16.65 -21.73 44.51
C ASP A 315 15.37 -21.11 43.95
N GLU A 316 15.23 -19.79 44.15
CA GLU A 316 14.17 -18.99 43.54
C GLU A 316 14.22 -19.12 42.00
N LYS A 317 15.41 -18.93 41.41
CA LYS A 317 15.63 -19.07 39.95
C LYS A 317 15.30 -20.46 39.41
N TYR A 318 15.65 -21.51 40.16
CA TYR A 318 15.39 -22.90 39.79
C TYR A 318 13.91 -23.20 39.68
N LEU A 319 13.16 -22.80 40.71
CA LEU A 319 11.72 -22.97 40.77
C LEU A 319 11.02 -22.33 39.55
N PHE A 320 11.49 -21.15 39.13
CA PHE A 320 10.90 -20.44 38.00
C PHE A 320 11.27 -21.02 36.65
N PHE A 321 12.52 -21.44 36.43
CA PHE A 321 12.85 -22.17 35.20
C PHE A 321 12.08 -23.48 35.11
N LEU A 322 11.90 -24.17 36.23
CA LEU A 322 11.07 -25.35 36.27
C LEU A 322 9.60 -25.02 35.94
N LEU A 323 9.04 -23.95 36.50
CA LEU A 323 7.69 -23.49 36.16
C LEU A 323 7.56 -23.11 34.67
N GLU A 324 8.57 -22.45 34.07
CA GLU A 324 8.61 -22.18 32.63
C GLU A 324 8.57 -23.46 31.81
N VAL A 325 9.31 -24.50 32.23
CA VAL A 325 9.27 -25.83 31.61
C VAL A 325 7.87 -26.43 31.74
N VAL A 326 7.25 -26.38 32.93
CA VAL A 326 5.88 -26.89 33.15
C VAL A 326 4.86 -26.19 32.25
N VAL A 327 4.88 -24.85 32.22
CA VAL A 327 3.98 -24.06 31.36
C VAL A 327 4.18 -24.42 29.90
N LYS A 328 5.43 -24.60 29.45
CA LYS A 328 5.73 -24.99 28.07
C LYS A 328 5.23 -26.40 27.75
N ILE A 329 5.35 -27.36 28.68
CA ILE A 329 4.79 -28.70 28.55
C ILE A 329 3.27 -28.62 28.38
N LEU A 330 2.56 -27.88 29.25
CA LEU A 330 1.10 -27.75 29.21
C LEU A 330 0.59 -27.12 27.91
N HIS A 331 1.30 -26.14 27.37
CA HIS A 331 0.94 -25.51 26.08
C HIS A 331 1.21 -26.39 24.87
N LYS A 332 2.18 -27.31 24.96
CA LYS A 332 2.59 -28.19 23.85
C LYS A 332 1.93 -29.57 23.90
N ASN A 333 1.39 -29.97 25.04
CA ASN A 333 0.77 -31.28 25.22
C ASN A 333 -0.58 -31.15 25.93
N ASN A 334 -1.63 -31.67 25.29
CA ASN A 334 -3.00 -31.58 25.79
C ASN A 334 -3.45 -32.81 26.60
N SER A 335 -2.53 -33.70 26.98
CA SER A 335 -2.81 -34.90 27.77
C SER A 335 -3.48 -34.55 29.09
N GLU A 336 -4.66 -35.13 29.32
CA GLU A 336 -5.44 -34.90 30.53
C GLU A 336 -4.69 -35.34 31.80
N MET A 337 -3.87 -36.39 31.71
CA MET A 337 -3.03 -36.85 32.82
C MET A 337 -2.03 -35.77 33.26
N ILE A 338 -1.38 -35.09 32.30
CA ILE A 338 -0.41 -34.04 32.58
C ILE A 338 -1.12 -32.85 33.22
N LYS A 339 -2.30 -32.45 32.69
CA LYS A 339 -3.09 -31.35 33.24
C LYS A 339 -3.51 -31.61 34.67
N ILE A 340 -4.05 -32.80 34.98
CA ILE A 340 -4.47 -33.17 36.33
C ILE A 340 -3.27 -33.17 37.28
N THR A 341 -2.13 -33.71 36.85
CA THR A 341 -0.92 -33.75 37.67
C THR A 341 -0.44 -32.33 37.98
N CYS A 342 -0.32 -31.47 36.98
CA CYS A 342 0.16 -30.11 37.20
C CYS A 342 -0.86 -29.28 38.01
N MET A 343 -2.16 -29.56 37.94
CA MET A 343 -3.22 -28.81 38.67
C MET A 343 -2.93 -28.64 40.17
N MET A 344 -2.18 -29.57 40.78
CA MET A 344 -1.73 -29.45 42.18
C MET A 344 -0.98 -28.15 42.51
N PHE A 345 -0.39 -27.48 41.51
CA PHE A 345 0.34 -26.23 41.69
C PHE A 345 -0.54 -24.98 41.71
N CYS A 346 -1.82 -25.07 41.34
CA CYS A 346 -2.72 -23.91 41.30
C CYS A 346 -2.81 -23.19 42.66
N ASP A 347 -3.16 -23.91 43.73
CA ASP A 347 -3.32 -23.31 45.07
C ASP A 347 -2.02 -22.70 45.63
N PRO A 348 -0.86 -23.40 45.61
CA PRO A 348 0.40 -22.81 46.02
C PRO A 348 0.77 -21.58 45.18
N LEU A 349 0.67 -21.63 43.85
CA LEU A 349 1.07 -20.53 42.99
C LEU A 349 0.15 -19.30 43.15
N MET A 350 -1.14 -19.50 43.38
CA MET A 350 -2.06 -18.41 43.71
C MET A 350 -1.61 -17.66 44.97
N LYS A 351 -1.30 -18.40 46.06
CA LYS A 351 -0.81 -17.80 47.31
C LYS A 351 0.53 -17.10 47.10
N PHE A 352 1.46 -17.77 46.43
CA PHE A 352 2.79 -17.24 46.16
C PHE A 352 2.75 -15.93 45.37
N SER A 353 1.84 -15.81 44.38
CA SER A 353 1.68 -14.58 43.59
C SER A 353 1.25 -13.34 44.38
N LEU A 354 0.69 -13.53 45.59
CA LEU A 354 0.35 -12.44 46.51
C LEU A 354 1.56 -11.98 47.35
N CYS A 355 2.54 -12.86 47.54
CA CYS A 355 3.71 -12.62 48.39
C CYS A 355 4.86 -11.91 47.66
N THR A 356 4.92 -12.01 46.33
CA THR A 356 5.98 -11.40 45.52
C THR A 356 5.43 -10.83 44.22
N ASN A 357 6.09 -9.78 43.71
CA ASN A 357 5.87 -9.27 42.36
C ASN A 357 6.87 -9.85 41.34
N LYS A 358 7.92 -10.54 41.82
CA LYS A 358 8.90 -11.19 40.95
C LYS A 358 8.27 -12.44 40.34
N HIS A 359 8.47 -12.63 39.04
CA HIS A 359 8.02 -13.83 38.30
C HIS A 359 6.49 -14.05 38.23
N ASN A 360 5.68 -13.06 38.61
CA ASN A 360 4.22 -13.16 38.49
C ASN A 360 3.74 -13.37 37.05
N GLU A 361 4.52 -12.97 36.04
CA GLU A 361 4.18 -13.19 34.63
C GLU A 361 4.01 -14.69 34.30
N ILE A 362 4.98 -15.53 34.64
CA ILE A 362 4.91 -16.97 34.36
C ILE A 362 3.83 -17.67 35.21
N ILE A 363 3.60 -17.17 36.43
CA ILE A 363 2.52 -17.67 37.30
C ILE A 363 1.15 -17.35 36.69
N TYR A 364 0.94 -16.12 36.23
CA TYR A 364 -0.31 -15.74 35.58
C TYR A 364 -0.50 -16.50 34.27
N GLU A 365 0.55 -16.75 33.49
CA GLU A 365 0.48 -17.60 32.30
C GLU A 365 0.02 -19.02 32.64
N TYR A 366 0.61 -19.61 33.68
CA TYR A 366 0.19 -20.90 34.22
C TYR A 366 -1.28 -20.90 34.65
N LEU A 367 -1.72 -19.90 35.42
CA LEU A 367 -3.10 -19.83 35.93
C LEU A 367 -4.11 -19.58 34.79
N ILE A 368 -3.78 -18.77 33.79
CA ILE A 368 -4.62 -18.54 32.59
C ILE A 368 -4.92 -19.87 31.90
N TYR A 369 -3.93 -20.77 31.77
CA TYR A 369 -4.14 -22.09 31.17
C TYR A 369 -5.30 -22.84 31.85
N TYR A 370 -5.32 -22.82 33.18
CA TYR A 370 -6.35 -23.46 34.00
C TYR A 370 -7.65 -22.66 34.13
N CYS A 371 -7.65 -21.36 33.85
CA CYS A 371 -8.90 -20.58 33.77
C CYS A 371 -9.82 -21.02 32.62
N ASN A 372 -9.36 -21.89 31.71
CA ASN A 372 -10.20 -22.48 30.67
C ASN A 372 -11.00 -23.70 31.18
N ASP A 373 -10.60 -24.31 32.30
CA ASP A 373 -11.37 -25.35 32.98
C ASP A 373 -12.41 -24.71 33.91
N LYS A 374 -13.65 -25.22 33.92
CA LYS A 374 -14.77 -24.58 34.64
C LYS A 374 -14.59 -24.59 36.16
N GLU A 375 -14.13 -25.70 36.72
CA GLU A 375 -14.00 -25.86 38.17
C GLU A 375 -12.80 -25.03 38.68
N THR A 376 -11.68 -25.15 37.98
CA THR A 376 -10.45 -24.42 38.32
C THR A 376 -10.62 -22.90 38.11
N PHE A 377 -11.38 -22.49 37.09
CA PHE A 377 -11.75 -21.08 36.87
C PHE A 377 -12.48 -20.47 38.08
N LEU A 378 -13.47 -21.18 38.65
CA LEU A 378 -14.19 -20.69 39.82
C LEU A 378 -13.26 -20.56 41.03
N ASN A 379 -12.45 -21.58 41.31
CA ASN A 379 -11.48 -21.57 42.41
C ASN A 379 -10.50 -20.40 42.30
N ILE A 380 -9.92 -20.18 41.12
CA ILE A 380 -8.96 -19.09 40.87
C ILE A 380 -9.64 -17.73 41.03
N THR A 381 -10.81 -17.55 40.40
CA THR A 381 -11.49 -16.25 40.41
C THR A 381 -12.00 -15.87 41.79
N ASP A 382 -12.58 -16.80 42.54
CA ASP A 382 -13.08 -16.56 43.89
C ASP A 382 -11.93 -16.27 44.86
N PHE A 383 -10.79 -16.95 44.72
CA PHE A 383 -9.60 -16.68 45.52
C PHE A 383 -9.13 -15.22 45.37
N PHE A 384 -8.86 -14.76 44.14
CA PHE A 384 -8.34 -13.40 43.94
C PHE A 384 -9.38 -12.31 44.24
N LYS A 385 -10.67 -12.57 43.98
CA LYS A 385 -11.75 -11.64 44.37
C LYS A 385 -11.86 -11.52 45.88
N SER A 386 -11.79 -12.62 46.63
CA SER A 386 -11.88 -12.59 48.09
C SER A 386 -10.73 -11.82 48.75
N LYS A 387 -9.55 -11.80 48.12
CA LYS A 387 -8.35 -11.11 48.61
C LYS A 387 -8.30 -9.63 48.23
N ASN A 388 -9.13 -9.16 47.30
CA ASN A 388 -9.11 -7.78 46.77
C ASN A 388 -7.71 -7.27 46.38
N PHE A 389 -6.84 -8.17 45.91
CA PHE A 389 -5.43 -7.86 45.64
C PHE A 389 -5.24 -6.93 44.43
N PHE A 390 -6.08 -7.12 43.40
CA PHE A 390 -6.02 -6.36 42.16
C PHE A 390 -6.91 -5.12 42.23
N THR A 391 -6.32 -4.00 42.66
CA THR A 391 -6.91 -2.66 42.53
C THR A 391 -6.12 -1.83 41.53
N LYS A 392 -6.77 -0.86 40.88
CA LYS A 392 -6.13 0.02 39.88
C LYS A 392 -4.91 0.73 40.46
N GLU A 393 -5.02 1.23 41.69
CA GLU A 393 -3.92 1.91 42.40
C GLU A 393 -2.76 0.95 42.72
N ASN A 394 -3.05 -0.27 43.20
CA ASN A 394 -2.01 -1.25 43.51
C ASN A 394 -1.24 -1.70 42.25
N ILE A 395 -1.96 -1.91 41.15
CA ILE A 395 -1.35 -2.33 39.89
C ILE A 395 -0.47 -1.22 39.31
N ILE A 396 -0.97 0.02 39.27
CA ILE A 396 -0.22 1.15 38.71
C ILE A 396 1.01 1.50 39.55
N ASN A 397 0.92 1.41 40.88
CA ASN A 397 1.99 1.87 41.75
C ASN A 397 3.02 0.78 42.11
N ASN A 398 2.60 -0.49 42.18
CA ASN A 398 3.42 -1.56 42.76
C ASN A 398 3.72 -2.73 41.82
N MET A 399 3.04 -2.85 40.66
CA MET A 399 3.22 -3.96 39.73
C MET A 399 3.81 -3.52 38.40
N THR A 400 4.57 -4.41 37.75
CA THR A 400 5.01 -4.20 36.38
C THR A 400 3.89 -4.62 35.42
N LEU A 401 3.42 -3.68 34.61
CA LEU A 401 2.35 -3.93 33.65
C LEU A 401 2.87 -4.80 32.49
N SER A 402 2.34 -6.01 32.35
CA SER A 402 2.70 -6.95 31.27
C SER A 402 1.47 -7.41 30.49
N ALA A 403 1.69 -7.93 29.29
CA ALA A 403 0.63 -8.50 28.45
C ALA A 403 -0.14 -9.61 29.19
N THR A 404 0.59 -10.48 29.91
CA THR A 404 0.01 -11.61 30.65
C THR A 404 -0.83 -11.16 31.82
N LEU A 405 -0.41 -10.13 32.57
CA LEU A 405 -1.23 -9.56 33.65
C LEU A 405 -2.57 -9.04 33.11
N ILE A 406 -2.55 -8.30 32.00
CA ILE A 406 -3.76 -7.77 31.36
C ILE A 406 -4.71 -8.91 30.96
N LYS A 407 -4.17 -9.97 30.34
CA LYS A 407 -4.94 -11.17 29.96
C LYS A 407 -5.49 -11.92 31.17
N PHE A 408 -4.72 -12.04 32.25
CA PHE A 408 -5.16 -12.71 33.47
C PHE A 408 -6.31 -11.96 34.14
N LEU A 409 -6.19 -10.63 34.24
CA LEU A 409 -7.24 -9.77 34.80
C LEU A 409 -8.56 -9.87 34.04
N TRP A 410 -8.54 -10.16 32.74
CA TRP A 410 -9.76 -10.40 31.98
C TRP A 410 -10.62 -11.55 32.57
N TYR A 411 -9.99 -12.58 33.12
CA TYR A 411 -10.69 -13.68 33.79
C TYR A 411 -11.15 -13.30 35.21
N ILE A 412 -10.35 -12.51 35.94
CA ILE A 412 -10.63 -12.15 37.34
C ILE A 412 -11.64 -10.99 37.45
N ASN A 413 -11.37 -9.88 36.77
CA ASN A 413 -12.14 -8.63 36.78
C ASN A 413 -12.10 -7.93 35.41
N LYS A 414 -13.13 -8.16 34.59
CA LYS A 414 -13.25 -7.63 33.22
C LYS A 414 -13.24 -6.10 33.16
N GLU A 415 -13.87 -5.43 34.12
CA GLU A 415 -13.93 -3.96 34.15
C GLU A 415 -12.54 -3.38 34.37
N LEU A 416 -11.83 -3.88 35.40
CA LEU A 416 -10.46 -3.47 35.68
C LEU A 416 -9.51 -3.80 34.52
N ALA A 417 -9.65 -4.96 33.89
CA ALA A 417 -8.85 -5.35 32.74
C ALA A 417 -9.04 -4.40 31.55
N THR A 418 -10.28 -3.96 31.30
CA THR A 418 -10.60 -3.02 30.22
C THR A 418 -10.02 -1.63 30.51
N ASP A 419 -10.17 -1.16 31.76
CA ASP A 419 -9.60 0.10 32.23
C ASP A 419 -8.07 0.13 32.10
N LEU A 420 -7.41 -0.97 32.48
CA LEU A 420 -5.97 -1.11 32.36
C LEU A 420 -5.53 -1.26 30.91
N ALA A 421 -6.29 -1.95 30.05
CA ALA A 421 -6.01 -2.01 28.63
C ALA A 421 -6.03 -0.62 28.00
N ILE A 422 -7.00 0.25 28.36
CA ILE A 422 -7.03 1.65 27.92
C ILE A 422 -5.82 2.42 28.43
N TYR A 423 -5.44 2.25 29.70
CA TYR A 423 -4.23 2.87 30.26
C TYR A 423 -2.95 2.39 29.54
N SER A 424 -2.89 1.11 29.18
CA SER A 424 -1.76 0.43 28.56
C SER A 424 -1.55 0.78 27.09
N LEU A 425 -2.50 1.47 26.44
CA LEU A 425 -2.32 2.00 25.09
C LEU A 425 -1.14 2.97 24.97
N ARG A 426 -0.64 3.49 26.10
CA ARG A 426 0.59 4.30 26.20
C ARG A 426 1.89 3.48 26.13
N SER A 427 1.78 2.15 26.02
CA SER A 427 2.92 1.27 25.86
C SER A 427 3.45 1.28 24.42
N GLU A 428 4.76 1.21 24.27
CA GLU A 428 5.41 0.99 22.97
C GLU A 428 5.81 -0.48 22.74
N ASP A 429 5.41 -1.37 23.65
CA ASP A 429 5.66 -2.81 23.53
C ASP A 429 4.52 -3.46 22.72
N PRO A 430 4.83 -4.05 21.54
CA PRO A 430 3.84 -4.76 20.74
C PRO A 430 3.10 -5.86 21.50
N LYS A 431 3.74 -6.56 22.45
CA LYS A 431 3.09 -7.64 23.20
C LYS A 431 1.97 -7.12 24.10
N ILE A 432 2.22 -6.00 24.79
CA ILE A 432 1.24 -5.35 25.66
C ILE A 432 0.06 -4.86 24.81
N LEU A 433 0.34 -4.16 23.71
CA LEU A 433 -0.72 -3.67 22.83
C LEU A 433 -1.53 -4.80 22.20
N SER A 434 -0.90 -5.90 21.76
CA SER A 434 -1.63 -7.09 21.27
C SER A 434 -2.64 -7.59 22.32
N ALA A 435 -2.23 -7.68 23.59
CA ALA A 435 -3.15 -8.06 24.66
C ALA A 435 -4.28 -7.04 24.88
N CYS A 436 -4.00 -5.74 24.77
CA CYS A 436 -5.04 -4.71 24.82
C CYS A 436 -6.07 -4.88 23.70
N PHE A 437 -5.61 -5.04 22.46
CA PHE A 437 -6.51 -5.23 21.31
C PHE A 437 -7.32 -6.53 21.42
N GLU A 438 -6.75 -7.63 21.91
CA GLU A 438 -7.51 -8.86 22.21
C GLU A 438 -8.65 -8.63 23.22
N ILE A 439 -8.44 -7.79 24.23
CA ILE A 439 -9.50 -7.40 25.18
C ILE A 439 -10.53 -6.51 24.50
N PHE A 440 -10.10 -5.55 23.69
CA PHE A 440 -11.00 -4.66 22.96
C PHE A 440 -11.87 -5.39 21.94
N GLU A 441 -11.36 -6.48 21.34
CA GLU A 441 -12.17 -7.35 20.49
C GLU A 441 -13.33 -7.99 21.26
N LYS A 442 -13.09 -8.37 22.52
CA LYS A 442 -14.08 -9.04 23.39
C LYS A 442 -15.01 -8.07 24.12
N THR A 443 -14.74 -6.77 24.10
CA THR A 443 -15.55 -5.74 24.77
C THR A 443 -16.36 -4.92 23.78
N ASN A 444 -17.44 -4.31 24.30
CA ASN A 444 -18.30 -3.37 23.57
C ASN A 444 -18.04 -1.90 23.98
N VAL A 445 -16.90 -1.62 24.63
CA VAL A 445 -16.56 -0.28 25.08
C VAL A 445 -16.11 0.55 23.87
N ASP A 446 -16.64 1.76 23.74
CA ASP A 446 -16.15 2.71 22.74
C ASP A 446 -14.79 3.24 23.17
N ILE A 447 -13.76 2.85 22.42
CA ILE A 447 -12.37 3.22 22.66
C ILE A 447 -11.82 4.14 21.56
N SER A 448 -12.65 4.59 20.62
CA SER A 448 -12.23 5.39 19.46
C SER A 448 -11.39 6.61 19.87
N GLY A 449 -11.88 7.39 20.84
CA GLY A 449 -11.15 8.54 21.39
C GLY A 449 -9.82 8.17 22.05
N SER A 450 -9.77 7.06 22.77
CA SER A 450 -8.56 6.57 23.44
C SER A 450 -7.51 6.08 22.45
N LEU A 451 -7.93 5.40 21.37
CA LEU A 451 -7.01 4.95 20.33
C LEU A 451 -6.40 6.13 19.57
N LEU A 452 -7.20 7.15 19.25
CA LEU A 452 -6.71 8.35 18.57
C LEU A 452 -5.69 9.11 19.43
N LEU A 453 -5.98 9.31 20.72
CA LEU A 453 -5.07 9.99 21.65
C LEU A 453 -3.72 9.28 21.82
N ASN A 454 -3.68 7.96 21.62
CA ASN A 454 -2.49 7.14 21.81
C ASN A 454 -1.90 6.60 20.49
N SER A 455 -2.30 7.14 19.34
CA SER A 455 -1.86 6.66 18.01
C SER A 455 -0.34 6.64 17.85
N ASN A 456 0.36 7.61 18.46
CA ASN A 456 1.82 7.69 18.44
C ASN A 456 2.51 6.47 19.06
N TYR A 457 1.97 5.92 20.15
CA TYR A 457 2.51 4.73 20.82
C TYR A 457 2.23 3.47 20.02
N ILE A 458 0.99 3.35 19.50
CA ILE A 458 0.58 2.27 18.59
C ILE A 458 1.49 2.23 17.36
N ARG A 459 1.81 3.39 16.79
CA ARG A 459 2.75 3.52 15.66
C ARG A 459 4.15 3.03 16.01
N ARG A 460 4.69 3.41 17.18
CA ARG A 460 6.02 2.94 17.62
C ARG A 460 6.07 1.43 17.81
N ALA A 461 4.99 0.82 18.30
CA ALA A 461 4.89 -0.63 18.39
C ALA A 461 4.77 -1.30 17.01
N ALA A 462 3.96 -0.75 16.10
CA ALA A 462 3.83 -1.24 14.73
C ALA A 462 5.17 -1.25 13.97
N LEU A 463 6.01 -0.23 14.18
CA LEU A 463 7.36 -0.19 13.60
C LEU A 463 8.30 -1.29 14.14
N LYS A 464 8.06 -1.79 15.35
CA LYS A 464 8.89 -2.82 16.01
C LYS A 464 8.46 -4.25 15.64
N ASN A 465 7.23 -4.46 15.20
CA ASN A 465 6.68 -5.81 14.97
C ASN A 465 5.61 -5.82 13.86
N THR A 466 5.87 -6.57 12.79
CA THR A 466 4.98 -6.73 11.63
C THR A 466 3.73 -7.56 11.94
N ASP A 467 3.80 -8.54 12.85
CA ASP A 467 2.63 -9.33 13.24
C ASP A 467 1.60 -8.49 13.98
N PHE A 468 2.06 -7.49 14.73
CA PHE A 468 1.17 -6.52 15.37
C PHE A 468 0.40 -5.66 14.34
N ILE A 469 1.01 -5.35 13.19
CA ILE A 469 0.33 -4.65 12.09
C ILE A 469 -0.84 -5.49 11.58
N ASN A 470 -0.62 -6.80 11.39
CA ASN A 470 -1.67 -7.72 10.94
C ASN A 470 -2.82 -7.80 11.95
N LEU A 471 -2.51 -7.85 13.25
CA LEU A 471 -3.51 -7.79 14.32
C LEU A 471 -4.30 -6.48 14.27
N LEU A 472 -3.62 -5.34 14.12
CA LEU A 472 -4.25 -4.02 14.08
C LEU A 472 -5.17 -3.84 12.85
N ILE A 473 -4.79 -4.36 11.69
CA ILE A 473 -5.62 -4.39 10.48
C ILE A 473 -6.89 -5.21 10.73
N ASN A 474 -6.73 -6.44 11.24
CA ASN A 474 -7.87 -7.32 11.54
C ASN A 474 -8.82 -6.70 12.56
N PHE A 475 -8.27 -6.05 13.59
CA PHE A 475 -9.05 -5.35 14.60
C PHE A 475 -9.92 -4.25 13.98
N GLN A 476 -9.31 -3.36 13.17
CA GLN A 476 -9.99 -2.25 12.52
C GLN A 476 -11.10 -2.73 11.57
N ILE A 477 -10.85 -3.80 10.81
CA ILE A 477 -11.84 -4.43 9.94
C ILE A 477 -13.01 -4.99 10.76
N THR A 478 -12.70 -5.79 11.79
CA THR A 478 -13.70 -6.49 12.61
C THR A 478 -14.59 -5.52 13.38
N LYS A 479 -14.01 -4.47 13.96
CA LYS A 479 -14.74 -3.46 14.74
C LYS A 479 -15.26 -2.30 13.90
N LYS A 480 -14.90 -2.23 12.61
CA LYS A 480 -15.20 -1.11 11.71
C LYS A 480 -14.76 0.25 12.29
N VAL A 481 -13.59 0.28 12.91
CA VAL A 481 -12.97 1.48 13.50
C VAL A 481 -11.77 1.85 12.64
N THR A 482 -11.57 3.14 12.39
CA THR A 482 -10.40 3.66 11.65
C THR A 482 -9.51 4.48 12.57
N LEU A 483 -8.20 4.30 12.41
CA LEU A 483 -7.17 5.15 13.02
C LEU A 483 -6.66 6.12 11.98
N ASP A 484 -7.24 7.33 11.98
CA ASP A 484 -6.89 8.42 11.07
C ASP A 484 -5.58 9.12 11.50
N ASP A 485 -4.48 8.35 11.52
CA ASP A 485 -3.11 8.85 11.71
C ASP A 485 -2.32 8.53 10.44
N ILE A 486 -1.98 9.58 9.67
CA ILE A 486 -1.28 9.48 8.38
C ILE A 486 0.01 8.65 8.50
N LEU A 487 0.77 8.84 9.58
CA LEU A 487 2.04 8.14 9.76
C LEU A 487 1.82 6.66 10.07
N LEU A 488 0.77 6.32 10.83
CA LEU A 488 0.41 4.93 11.09
C LEU A 488 -0.11 4.24 9.80
N VAL A 489 -0.96 4.93 9.03
CA VAL A 489 -1.44 4.43 7.73
C VAL A 489 -0.26 4.16 6.79
N ASN A 490 0.75 5.03 6.77
CA ASN A 490 1.97 4.80 5.97
C ASN A 490 2.78 3.58 6.44
N VAL A 491 2.87 3.34 7.75
CA VAL A 491 3.52 2.13 8.29
C VAL A 491 2.75 0.87 7.87
N ILE A 492 1.42 0.90 7.97
CA ILE A 492 0.55 -0.19 7.49
C ILE A 492 0.73 -0.42 5.98
N MET A 493 0.72 0.65 5.19
CA MET A 493 0.87 0.59 3.73
C MET A 493 2.24 0.04 3.29
N SER A 494 3.28 0.26 4.10
CA SER A 494 4.62 -0.27 3.84
C SER A 494 4.78 -1.76 4.19
N THR A 495 3.75 -2.39 4.76
CA THR A 495 3.80 -3.80 5.21
C THR A 495 2.88 -4.65 4.34
N GLU A 496 3.36 -5.82 3.89
CA GLU A 496 2.57 -6.71 3.01
C GLU A 496 1.39 -7.31 3.78
N ASN A 497 0.18 -7.15 3.24
CA ASN A 497 -1.03 -7.68 3.86
C ASN A 497 -2.14 -7.91 2.83
N TYR A 498 -2.67 -9.14 2.79
CA TYR A 498 -3.71 -9.55 1.84
C TYR A 498 -5.08 -8.88 2.08
N LYS A 499 -5.35 -8.37 3.29
CA LYS A 499 -6.56 -7.61 3.64
C LYS A 499 -6.38 -6.10 3.54
N PHE A 500 -5.28 -5.62 2.96
CA PHE A 500 -5.00 -4.19 2.88
C PHE A 500 -6.15 -3.39 2.23
N PHE A 501 -6.71 -3.86 1.10
CA PHE A 501 -7.81 -3.18 0.43
C PHE A 501 -9.15 -3.29 1.18
N GLU A 502 -9.35 -4.31 2.01
CA GLU A 502 -10.50 -4.39 2.91
C GLU A 502 -10.39 -3.32 4.02
N TYR A 503 -9.18 -3.16 4.58
CA TYR A 503 -8.85 -2.11 5.52
C TYR A 503 -8.99 -0.70 4.91
N ALA A 504 -8.48 -0.48 3.70
CA ALA A 504 -8.53 0.83 3.05
C ALA A 504 -9.96 1.31 2.79
N ARG A 505 -10.92 0.38 2.57
CA ARG A 505 -12.36 0.68 2.41
C ARG A 505 -13.06 1.15 3.68
N LEU A 506 -12.44 0.99 4.85
CA LEU A 506 -12.99 1.54 6.10
C LEU A 506 -12.96 3.07 6.11
N PHE A 507 -12.08 3.69 5.32
CA PHE A 507 -11.92 5.14 5.27
C PHE A 507 -12.90 5.76 4.29
N LYS A 508 -13.47 6.91 4.67
CA LYS A 508 -14.39 7.67 3.82
C LYS A 508 -13.71 8.24 2.56
N ASP A 509 -12.45 8.66 2.68
CA ASP A 509 -11.63 9.16 1.58
C ASP A 509 -10.18 8.71 1.78
N PHE A 510 -9.88 7.48 1.36
CA PHE A 510 -8.52 6.93 1.45
C PHE A 510 -7.54 7.62 0.50
N GLY A 511 -8.04 8.34 -0.52
CA GLY A 511 -7.20 9.06 -1.50
C GLY A 511 -6.21 10.02 -0.86
N ARG A 512 -6.46 10.50 0.36
CA ARG A 512 -5.56 11.38 1.14
C ARG A 512 -4.27 10.71 1.60
N TYR A 513 -4.25 9.39 1.72
CA TYR A 513 -3.09 8.64 2.21
C TYR A 513 -2.32 7.98 1.06
N MET A 514 -2.88 7.93 -0.15
CA MET A 514 -2.23 7.32 -1.32
C MET A 514 -0.91 8.04 -1.64
N ASN A 515 0.18 7.27 -1.64
CA ASN A 515 1.53 7.69 -2.01
C ASN A 515 2.21 6.53 -2.77
N ASP A 516 3.51 6.64 -3.09
CA ASP A 516 4.21 5.64 -3.89
C ASP A 516 4.14 4.22 -3.29
N LYS A 517 4.03 4.08 -1.96
CA LYS A 517 3.82 2.78 -1.29
C LYS A 517 2.47 2.14 -1.62
N PHE A 518 1.47 2.93 -1.98
CA PHE A 518 0.19 2.40 -2.45
C PHE A 518 0.36 1.64 -3.77
N LEU A 519 1.30 2.04 -4.62
CA LEU A 519 1.60 1.34 -5.88
C LEU A 519 2.18 -0.05 -5.60
N GLU A 520 3.00 -0.19 -4.56
CA GLU A 520 3.52 -1.50 -4.11
C GLU A 520 2.34 -2.42 -3.71
N ARG A 521 1.36 -1.91 -2.94
CA ARG A 521 0.15 -2.68 -2.56
C ARG A 521 -0.77 -3.00 -3.73
N LEU A 522 -0.82 -2.15 -4.75
CA LEU A 522 -1.55 -2.44 -5.99
C LEU A 522 -0.93 -3.63 -6.72
N ILE A 523 0.40 -3.75 -6.75
CA ILE A 523 1.10 -4.87 -7.39
C ILE A 523 0.82 -6.19 -6.64
N ASP A 524 0.76 -6.17 -5.30
CA ASP A 524 0.50 -7.37 -4.50
C ASP A 524 -0.86 -8.01 -4.84
N ASN A 525 -1.89 -7.19 -5.13
CA ASN A 525 -3.20 -7.67 -5.52
C ASN A 525 -3.85 -6.70 -6.52
N ILE A 526 -3.50 -6.90 -7.80
CA ILE A 526 -3.88 -6.00 -8.89
C ILE A 526 -5.39 -5.89 -9.08
N GLU A 527 -6.09 -7.02 -9.13
CA GLU A 527 -7.54 -7.02 -9.39
C GLU A 527 -8.30 -6.24 -8.31
N GLU A 528 -8.00 -6.52 -7.06
CA GLU A 528 -8.65 -5.87 -5.93
C GLU A 528 -8.22 -4.41 -5.79
N GLY A 529 -6.96 -4.10 -6.08
CA GLY A 529 -6.43 -2.73 -6.05
C GLY A 529 -7.05 -1.83 -7.12
N LEU A 530 -7.16 -2.30 -8.36
CA LEU A 530 -7.83 -1.56 -9.44
C LEU A 530 -9.32 -1.37 -9.14
N LYS A 531 -10.00 -2.42 -8.66
CA LYS A 531 -11.39 -2.33 -8.22
C LYS A 531 -11.56 -1.29 -7.10
N PHE A 532 -10.68 -1.29 -6.12
CA PHE A 532 -10.68 -0.31 -5.04
C PHE A 532 -10.51 1.12 -5.55
N ILE A 533 -9.53 1.40 -6.43
CA ILE A 533 -9.36 2.73 -7.05
C ILE A 533 -10.64 3.16 -7.78
N GLU A 534 -11.27 2.23 -8.49
CA GLU A 534 -12.51 2.49 -9.21
C GLU A 534 -13.67 2.86 -8.26
N GLU A 535 -13.76 2.20 -7.09
CA GLU A 535 -14.78 2.41 -6.05
C GLU A 535 -14.54 3.70 -5.24
N CYS A 536 -13.29 4.00 -4.89
CA CYS A 536 -12.92 5.12 -4.01
C CYS A 536 -12.52 6.39 -4.78
N MET A 537 -13.07 6.59 -5.99
CA MET A 537 -12.67 7.71 -6.85
C MET A 537 -13.01 9.07 -6.19
N THR A 538 -11.99 9.83 -5.81
CA THR A 538 -12.09 11.20 -5.28
C THR A 538 -11.10 12.13 -5.98
N SER A 539 -11.17 13.44 -5.72
CA SER A 539 -10.20 14.40 -6.26
C SER A 539 -8.76 14.09 -5.83
N ASN A 540 -8.56 13.50 -4.65
CA ASN A 540 -7.25 13.06 -4.18
C ASN A 540 -6.76 11.82 -4.94
N THR A 541 -7.65 10.85 -5.20
CA THR A 541 -7.35 9.68 -6.05
C THR A 541 -6.93 10.11 -7.46
N VAL A 542 -7.64 11.07 -8.06
CA VAL A 542 -7.29 11.62 -9.38
C VAL A 542 -5.90 12.28 -9.36
N LYS A 543 -5.60 13.10 -8.34
CA LYS A 543 -4.27 13.71 -8.17
C LYS A 543 -3.17 12.67 -8.01
N PHE A 544 -3.43 11.60 -7.26
CA PHE A 544 -2.48 10.51 -7.07
C PHE A 544 -2.15 9.82 -8.40
N ILE A 545 -3.16 9.47 -9.19
CA ILE A 545 -2.96 8.83 -10.52
C ILE A 545 -2.20 9.78 -11.46
N LYS A 546 -2.56 11.07 -11.49
CA LYS A 546 -1.83 12.09 -12.28
C LYS A 546 -0.36 12.20 -11.89
N SER A 547 -0.09 12.26 -10.59
CA SER A 547 1.29 12.38 -10.08
C SER A 547 2.14 11.15 -10.42
N ASN A 548 1.48 10.02 -10.66
CA ASN A 548 2.10 8.73 -10.98
C ASN A 548 1.82 8.28 -12.42
N GLU A 549 1.60 9.22 -13.36
CA GLU A 549 1.23 8.90 -14.76
C GLU A 549 2.20 7.90 -15.40
N LYS A 550 3.51 8.06 -15.20
CA LYS A 550 4.54 7.21 -15.78
C LYS A 550 4.41 5.76 -15.33
N TRP A 551 4.06 5.57 -14.06
CA TRP A 551 3.85 4.24 -13.50
C TRP A 551 2.59 3.61 -14.10
N PHE A 552 1.47 4.33 -14.15
CA PHE A 552 0.23 3.80 -14.73
C PHE A 552 0.38 3.49 -16.22
N ASN A 553 1.12 4.31 -16.95
CA ASN A 553 1.45 4.09 -18.36
C ASN A 553 2.29 2.83 -18.57
N LEU A 554 3.32 2.64 -17.74
CA LEU A 554 4.15 1.44 -17.75
C LEU A 554 3.33 0.19 -17.35
N PHE A 555 2.46 0.33 -16.35
CA PHE A 555 1.58 -0.73 -15.88
C PHE A 555 0.60 -1.15 -16.97
N LEU A 556 -0.04 -0.18 -17.62
CA LEU A 556 -0.92 -0.39 -18.75
C LEU A 556 -0.16 -1.07 -19.90
N THR A 557 0.97 -0.55 -20.35
CA THR A 557 1.71 -1.17 -21.48
C THR A 557 2.14 -2.62 -21.23
N ASN A 558 2.46 -2.98 -19.98
CA ASN A 558 2.93 -4.32 -19.64
C ASN A 558 1.83 -5.34 -19.29
N ASN A 559 0.59 -4.92 -19.01
CA ASN A 559 -0.45 -5.82 -18.45
C ASN A 559 -1.78 -5.77 -19.22
N ASN A 560 -1.82 -6.48 -20.35
CA ASN A 560 -2.93 -6.45 -21.30
C ASN A 560 -4.29 -6.87 -20.73
N LEU A 561 -4.29 -7.79 -19.76
CA LEU A 561 -5.54 -8.29 -19.17
C LEU A 561 -6.30 -7.23 -18.35
N TYR A 562 -5.64 -6.16 -17.88
CA TYR A 562 -6.25 -5.16 -17.00
C TYR A 562 -6.71 -3.90 -17.72
N TYR A 563 -6.59 -3.85 -19.06
CA TYR A 563 -7.01 -2.71 -19.88
C TYR A 563 -8.44 -2.25 -19.58
N PRO A 564 -9.44 -3.15 -19.53
CA PRO A 564 -10.82 -2.71 -19.30
C PRO A 564 -10.98 -2.01 -17.94
N SER A 565 -10.33 -2.52 -16.90
CA SER A 565 -10.37 -1.93 -15.55
C SER A 565 -9.71 -0.55 -15.51
N ILE A 566 -8.53 -0.41 -16.14
CA ILE A 566 -7.82 0.88 -16.19
C ILE A 566 -8.62 1.92 -16.99
N PHE A 567 -9.22 1.54 -18.12
CA PHE A 567 -10.03 2.48 -18.89
C PHE A 567 -11.33 2.88 -18.17
N ARG A 568 -11.93 1.99 -17.36
CA ARG A 568 -13.03 2.39 -16.47
C ARG A 568 -12.57 3.41 -15.42
N ILE A 569 -11.39 3.22 -14.84
CA ILE A 569 -10.77 4.19 -13.92
C ILE A 569 -10.60 5.53 -14.64
N TYR A 570 -9.98 5.56 -15.81
CA TYR A 570 -9.78 6.78 -16.60
C TYR A 570 -11.10 7.46 -16.98
N LYS A 571 -12.11 6.70 -17.40
CA LYS A 571 -13.47 7.19 -17.65
C LYS A 571 -14.06 7.88 -16.42
N LYS A 572 -13.95 7.29 -15.22
CA LYS A 572 -14.37 7.93 -13.96
C LYS A 572 -13.53 9.18 -13.68
N MET A 573 -12.21 9.15 -13.88
CA MET A 573 -11.37 10.32 -13.63
C MET A 573 -11.82 11.53 -14.47
N ILE A 574 -12.19 11.34 -15.75
CA ILE A 574 -12.69 12.43 -16.62
C ILE A 574 -13.97 13.07 -16.08
N SER A 575 -14.82 12.33 -15.37
CA SER A 575 -16.00 12.92 -14.73
C SER A 575 -15.66 13.84 -13.55
N PHE A 576 -14.49 13.65 -12.91
CA PHE A 576 -14.00 14.52 -11.84
C PHE A 576 -13.14 15.68 -12.36
N ASP A 577 -12.31 15.42 -13.37
CA ASP A 577 -11.39 16.40 -13.93
C ASP A 577 -11.35 16.27 -15.46
N ARG A 578 -12.07 17.16 -16.15
CA ARG A 578 -12.15 17.15 -17.62
C ARG A 578 -10.83 17.55 -18.28
N ASN A 579 -9.91 18.17 -17.55
CA ASN A 579 -8.62 18.68 -18.03
C ASN A 579 -7.48 17.63 -17.95
N ILE A 580 -7.77 16.38 -17.54
CA ILE A 580 -6.75 15.33 -17.54
C ILE A 580 -6.18 15.15 -18.95
N GLU A 581 -4.86 15.15 -19.10
CA GLU A 581 -4.24 14.83 -20.38
C GLU A 581 -4.23 13.30 -20.60
N MET A 582 -4.95 12.84 -21.63
CA MET A 582 -4.99 11.42 -22.03
C MET A 582 -4.81 11.32 -23.54
N SER A 583 -3.79 10.62 -24.02
CA SER A 583 -3.54 10.50 -25.46
C SER A 583 -2.77 9.22 -25.77
N TYR A 584 -2.50 8.94 -27.05
CA TYR A 584 -1.75 7.75 -27.43
C TYR A 584 -0.23 7.87 -27.22
N GLU A 585 0.29 9.09 -27.05
CA GLU A 585 1.73 9.35 -27.00
C GLU A 585 2.16 10.13 -25.75
N GLU A 586 1.32 11.04 -25.27
CA GLU A 586 1.60 11.97 -24.16
C GLU A 586 0.56 11.88 -23.03
N GLY A 587 0.97 12.22 -21.81
CA GLY A 587 0.11 12.17 -20.61
C GLY A 587 -0.24 10.74 -20.19
N LEU A 588 -1.46 10.52 -19.67
CA LEU A 588 -1.95 9.17 -19.39
C LEU A 588 -2.24 8.43 -20.71
N LEU A 589 -1.49 7.36 -20.96
CA LEU A 589 -1.54 6.65 -22.23
C LEU A 589 -2.88 5.93 -22.41
N LEU A 590 -3.50 6.16 -23.55
CA LEU A 590 -4.53 5.30 -24.09
C LEU A 590 -3.86 4.34 -25.07
N LEU A 591 -4.31 3.09 -25.09
CA LEU A 591 -3.84 2.14 -26.10
C LEU A 591 -4.81 2.09 -27.26
N GLU A 592 -4.27 1.88 -28.45
CA GLU A 592 -5.07 1.66 -29.65
C GLU A 592 -5.66 0.25 -29.66
N VAL A 593 -6.61 0.01 -28.75
CA VAL A 593 -7.38 -1.23 -28.62
C VAL A 593 -8.87 -0.97 -28.82
N PRO A 594 -9.63 -1.97 -29.34
CA PRO A 594 -11.05 -1.82 -29.61
C PRO A 594 -11.89 -1.98 -28.31
N ASP A 595 -11.82 -0.99 -27.42
CA ASP A 595 -12.59 -0.95 -26.17
C ASP A 595 -13.55 0.26 -26.17
N SER A 596 -14.80 0.02 -25.77
CA SER A 596 -15.84 1.07 -25.73
C SER A 596 -15.46 2.24 -24.82
N SER A 597 -14.73 1.99 -23.75
CA SER A 597 -14.24 3.03 -22.83
C SER A 597 -13.20 3.92 -23.49
N VAL A 598 -12.32 3.37 -24.33
CA VAL A 598 -11.31 4.14 -25.08
C VAL A 598 -12.01 5.10 -26.03
N PHE A 599 -12.94 4.62 -26.85
CA PHE A 599 -13.68 5.46 -27.80
C PHE A 599 -14.53 6.51 -27.09
N TRP A 600 -15.14 6.16 -25.95
CA TRP A 600 -15.86 7.12 -25.11
C TRP A 600 -14.95 8.24 -24.60
N ILE A 601 -13.77 7.88 -24.06
CA ILE A 601 -12.76 8.82 -23.54
C ILE A 601 -12.33 9.78 -24.66
N LEU A 602 -11.97 9.25 -25.82
CA LEU A 602 -11.51 10.04 -26.95
C LEU A 602 -12.59 10.99 -27.46
N SER A 603 -13.83 10.50 -27.59
CA SER A 603 -14.96 11.34 -28.00
C SER A 603 -15.14 12.53 -27.05
N HIS A 604 -15.07 12.29 -25.73
CA HIS A 604 -15.15 13.37 -24.74
C HIS A 604 -13.99 14.35 -24.85
N LYS A 605 -12.77 13.88 -25.09
CA LYS A 605 -11.58 14.74 -25.22
C LYS A 605 -11.65 15.61 -26.47
N ILE A 606 -11.97 15.01 -27.62
CA ILE A 606 -12.14 15.73 -28.89
C ILE A 606 -13.17 16.85 -28.74
N ILE A 607 -14.32 16.56 -28.15
CA ILE A 607 -15.40 17.53 -27.96
C ILE A 607 -15.00 18.64 -27.00
N ASN A 608 -14.37 18.31 -25.88
CA ASN A 608 -13.92 19.32 -24.92
C ASN A 608 -12.91 20.27 -25.57
N ILE A 609 -11.93 19.76 -26.30
CA ILE A 609 -10.93 20.59 -27.01
C ILE A 609 -11.61 21.51 -28.03
N ALA A 610 -12.49 20.95 -28.88
CA ALA A 610 -13.23 21.73 -29.87
C ALA A 610 -14.09 22.83 -29.23
N SER A 611 -14.60 22.61 -28.02
CA SER A 611 -15.42 23.59 -27.30
C SER A 611 -14.62 24.75 -26.69
N PHE A 612 -13.44 24.49 -26.15
CA PHE A 612 -12.60 25.52 -25.50
C PHE A 612 -11.93 26.44 -26.53
N GLU A 613 -11.46 25.92 -27.66
CA GLU A 613 -10.79 26.75 -28.67
C GLU A 613 -11.73 27.70 -29.43
N SER A 614 -13.04 27.43 -29.40
CA SER A 614 -14.08 28.30 -29.95
C SER A 614 -14.36 29.55 -29.10
N GLU A 615 -13.84 29.64 -27.87
CA GLU A 615 -14.00 30.83 -27.02
C GLU A 615 -13.07 31.98 -27.43
N ASN A 616 -11.99 31.68 -28.17
CA ASN A 616 -10.98 32.67 -28.57
C ASN A 616 -11.20 33.26 -29.98
N GLU A 617 -12.17 32.75 -30.76
CA GLU A 617 -12.43 33.21 -32.13
C GLU A 617 -13.91 33.60 -32.34
N LYS A 618 -14.12 34.75 -33.00
CA LYS A 618 -15.44 35.36 -33.30
C LYS A 618 -16.33 34.54 -34.26
N SER A 619 -16.04 33.27 -34.54
CA SER A 619 -16.83 32.44 -35.45
C SER A 619 -17.80 31.53 -34.70
N TYR A 620 -19.09 31.74 -34.93
CA TYR A 620 -20.23 30.97 -34.39
C TYR A 620 -20.33 29.52 -34.90
N ASN A 621 -19.32 29.03 -35.61
CA ASN A 621 -19.30 27.69 -36.17
C ASN A 621 -18.23 26.87 -35.43
N PHE A 622 -18.65 25.75 -34.85
CA PHE A 622 -17.81 24.72 -34.21
C PHE A 622 -16.72 24.13 -35.13
N VAL A 623 -16.69 24.54 -36.40
CA VAL A 623 -15.92 23.96 -37.48
C VAL A 623 -14.83 24.96 -37.86
N SER A 624 -13.58 24.75 -37.41
CA SER A 624 -12.42 25.26 -38.17
C SER A 624 -11.04 24.89 -37.62
N LYS A 625 -10.86 24.43 -36.38
CA LYS A 625 -9.51 24.09 -35.89
C LYS A 625 -9.20 22.59 -35.94
N PRO A 626 -8.03 22.20 -36.48
CA PRO A 626 -7.61 20.81 -36.52
C PRO A 626 -7.39 20.30 -35.10
N VAL A 627 -8.10 19.24 -34.73
CA VAL A 627 -7.88 18.56 -33.45
C VAL A 627 -6.48 17.93 -33.46
N PRO A 628 -5.72 18.03 -32.35
CA PRO A 628 -4.38 17.45 -32.28
C PRO A 628 -4.39 15.95 -32.62
N SER A 629 -3.42 15.51 -33.43
CA SER A 629 -3.29 14.12 -33.86
C SER A 629 -3.25 13.12 -32.70
N LYS A 630 -2.76 13.53 -31.53
CA LYS A 630 -2.65 12.67 -30.34
C LYS A 630 -3.99 12.10 -29.80
N TYR A 631 -5.13 12.64 -30.22
CA TYR A 631 -6.48 12.14 -29.87
C TYR A 631 -7.19 11.43 -31.03
N LEU A 632 -6.53 11.34 -32.17
CA LEU A 632 -7.06 10.77 -33.40
C LEU A 632 -6.30 9.49 -33.73
N THR A 633 -7.01 8.47 -34.19
CA THR A 633 -6.42 7.22 -34.65
C THR A 633 -7.00 6.86 -36.01
N ASP A 634 -6.14 6.60 -37.00
CA ASP A 634 -6.56 6.13 -38.31
C ASP A 634 -6.50 4.61 -38.44
N LYS A 635 -6.35 3.91 -37.30
CA LYS A 635 -6.30 2.46 -37.24
C LYS A 635 -7.67 1.86 -37.52
N GLU A 636 -7.69 0.82 -38.34
CA GLU A 636 -8.84 -0.03 -38.55
C GLU A 636 -8.97 -1.02 -37.40
N TYR A 637 -9.99 -0.83 -36.56
CA TYR A 637 -10.24 -1.67 -35.38
C TYR A 637 -11.08 -2.90 -35.73
N LYS A 638 -10.77 -4.04 -35.10
CA LYS A 638 -11.66 -5.19 -35.10
C LYS A 638 -12.80 -4.93 -34.13
N LEU A 639 -14.01 -4.73 -34.65
CA LEU A 639 -15.19 -4.36 -33.86
C LEU A 639 -16.04 -5.58 -33.48
N ASP A 640 -16.87 -5.44 -32.47
CA ASP A 640 -17.89 -6.40 -32.09
C ASP A 640 -19.08 -5.67 -31.46
N ASP A 641 -20.10 -6.41 -31.05
CA ASP A 641 -21.31 -5.82 -30.45
C ASP A 641 -21.02 -5.02 -29.16
N SER A 642 -19.88 -5.26 -28.48
CA SER A 642 -19.53 -4.59 -27.23
C SER A 642 -18.89 -3.21 -27.42
N ASN A 643 -18.31 -2.92 -28.60
CA ASN A 643 -17.56 -1.69 -28.86
C ASN A 643 -18.03 -0.91 -30.10
N ILE A 644 -18.80 -1.52 -31.01
CA ILE A 644 -19.17 -0.91 -32.29
C ILE A 644 -19.93 0.41 -32.12
N LEU A 645 -20.90 0.48 -31.20
CA LEU A 645 -21.70 1.69 -30.96
C LEU A 645 -20.84 2.89 -30.55
N GLU A 646 -19.86 2.62 -29.70
CA GLU A 646 -19.00 3.65 -29.12
C GLU A 646 -17.95 4.09 -30.13
N TYR A 647 -17.48 3.18 -30.97
CA TYR A 647 -16.64 3.50 -32.12
C TYR A 647 -17.37 4.34 -33.17
N LEU A 648 -18.62 3.98 -33.50
CA LEU A 648 -19.46 4.78 -34.40
C LEU A 648 -19.67 6.20 -33.84
N THR A 649 -19.85 6.33 -32.53
CA THR A 649 -19.95 7.63 -31.84
C THR A 649 -18.66 8.43 -31.93
N TYR A 650 -17.51 7.77 -31.79
CA TYR A 650 -16.19 8.37 -31.98
C TYR A 650 -15.99 8.89 -33.41
N LEU A 651 -16.37 8.11 -34.43
CA LEU A 651 -16.33 8.54 -35.83
C LEU A 651 -17.25 9.74 -36.09
N LYS A 652 -18.50 9.70 -35.61
CA LYS A 652 -19.42 10.86 -35.68
C LYS A 652 -18.80 12.11 -35.04
N THR A 653 -18.11 11.93 -33.92
CA THR A 653 -17.42 13.02 -33.20
C THR A 653 -16.25 13.60 -33.99
N ARG A 654 -15.44 12.74 -34.63
CA ARG A 654 -14.35 13.19 -35.52
C ARG A 654 -14.87 13.96 -36.73
N LEU A 655 -15.95 13.48 -37.33
CA LEU A 655 -16.62 14.14 -38.44
C LEU A 655 -17.07 15.55 -38.06
N LEU A 656 -17.66 15.71 -36.86
CA LEU A 656 -18.12 17.00 -36.35
C LEU A 656 -17.01 18.06 -36.35
N VAL A 657 -15.83 17.68 -35.88
CA VAL A 657 -14.68 18.59 -35.73
C VAL A 657 -13.91 18.77 -37.05
N GLY A 658 -14.46 18.29 -38.18
CA GLY A 658 -13.90 18.51 -39.51
C GLY A 658 -12.80 17.54 -39.93
N ASN A 659 -12.62 16.41 -39.25
CA ASN A 659 -11.66 15.39 -39.68
C ASN A 659 -12.21 14.57 -40.86
N ASN A 660 -11.35 14.29 -41.84
CA ASN A 660 -11.65 13.33 -42.91
C ASN A 660 -11.57 11.91 -42.33
N ILE A 661 -12.68 11.16 -42.42
CA ILE A 661 -12.80 9.78 -41.92
C ILE A 661 -13.31 8.81 -43.00
N ASP A 662 -13.20 9.18 -44.28
CA ASP A 662 -13.81 8.47 -45.41
C ASP A 662 -13.33 7.02 -45.52
N SER A 663 -12.04 6.79 -45.29
CA SER A 663 -11.44 5.45 -45.27
C SER A 663 -12.01 4.59 -44.16
N LEU A 664 -12.12 5.14 -42.94
CA LEU A 664 -12.64 4.45 -41.77
C LEU A 664 -14.13 4.10 -41.91
N ILE A 665 -14.92 5.00 -42.50
CA ILE A 665 -16.33 4.71 -42.79
C ILE A 665 -16.44 3.57 -43.79
N LYS A 666 -15.67 3.62 -44.90
CA LYS A 666 -15.67 2.54 -45.90
C LYS A 666 -15.26 1.20 -45.30
N PHE A 667 -14.26 1.20 -44.41
CA PHE A 667 -13.84 0.01 -43.67
C PHE A 667 -14.99 -0.58 -42.83
N VAL A 668 -15.63 0.24 -41.96
CA VAL A 668 -16.74 -0.21 -41.10
C VAL A 668 -17.90 -0.75 -41.93
N VAL A 669 -18.23 -0.09 -43.04
CA VAL A 669 -19.27 -0.54 -43.95
C VAL A 669 -18.92 -1.89 -44.55
N ASN A 670 -17.71 -2.08 -45.09
CA ASN A 670 -17.35 -3.31 -45.77
C ASN A 670 -17.30 -4.52 -44.83
N ASP A 671 -16.80 -4.36 -43.62
CA ASP A 671 -16.60 -5.48 -42.68
C ASP A 671 -17.84 -5.81 -41.82
N TYR A 672 -18.75 -4.84 -41.58
CA TYR A 672 -19.87 -5.00 -40.64
C TYR A 672 -21.27 -4.78 -41.24
N TYR A 673 -21.39 -4.64 -42.57
CA TYR A 673 -22.69 -4.40 -43.24
C TYR A 673 -23.79 -5.40 -42.87
N ASN A 674 -23.41 -6.66 -42.61
CA ASN A 674 -24.36 -7.77 -42.48
C ASN A 674 -24.90 -8.00 -41.06
N SER A 675 -24.36 -7.33 -40.01
CA SER A 675 -24.70 -7.63 -38.61
C SER A 675 -25.47 -6.53 -37.87
N ASN A 676 -25.36 -5.25 -38.24
CA ASN A 676 -26.03 -4.13 -37.55
C ASN A 676 -26.36 -2.95 -38.48
N THR A 677 -27.25 -3.19 -39.46
CA THR A 677 -27.55 -2.25 -40.56
C THR A 677 -28.06 -0.88 -40.10
N THR A 678 -28.83 -0.79 -39.02
CA THR A 678 -29.43 0.49 -38.57
C THR A 678 -28.40 1.54 -38.13
N PHE A 679 -27.41 1.15 -37.31
CA PHE A 679 -26.44 2.12 -36.77
C PHE A 679 -25.40 2.58 -37.81
N ILE A 680 -25.06 1.68 -38.75
CA ILE A 680 -24.19 2.01 -39.88
C ILE A 680 -24.94 2.93 -40.86
N ASN A 681 -26.22 2.66 -41.10
CA ASN A 681 -27.09 3.52 -41.91
C ASN A 681 -27.25 4.92 -41.29
N ASP A 682 -27.28 5.02 -39.96
CA ASP A 682 -27.27 6.29 -39.23
C ASP A 682 -25.93 7.02 -39.38
N LEU A 683 -24.78 6.33 -39.26
CA LEU A 683 -23.45 6.93 -39.50
C LEU A 683 -23.33 7.46 -40.93
N LEU A 684 -23.77 6.70 -41.94
CA LEU A 684 -23.73 7.12 -43.34
C LEU A 684 -24.65 8.31 -43.63
N GLY A 685 -25.86 8.31 -43.07
CA GLY A 685 -26.75 9.47 -43.13
C GLY A 685 -26.12 10.69 -42.48
N TYR A 686 -25.45 10.49 -41.34
CA TYR A 686 -24.73 11.54 -40.61
C TYR A 686 -23.53 12.09 -41.41
N TYR A 687 -22.76 11.22 -42.06
CA TYR A 687 -21.66 11.58 -42.96
C TYR A 687 -22.11 12.48 -44.11
N LYS A 688 -23.15 12.04 -44.83
CA LYS A 688 -23.74 12.81 -45.93
C LYS A 688 -24.25 14.18 -45.44
N LEU A 689 -24.87 14.20 -44.27
CA LEU A 689 -25.44 15.42 -43.68
C LEU A 689 -24.37 16.46 -43.26
N ILE A 690 -23.19 16.05 -42.80
CA ILE A 690 -22.12 17.02 -42.44
C ILE A 690 -21.30 17.45 -43.67
N THR A 691 -20.92 16.51 -44.54
CA THR A 691 -19.99 16.79 -45.64
C THR A 691 -20.68 17.23 -46.94
N GLY A 692 -21.97 16.94 -47.09
CA GLY A 692 -22.70 17.07 -48.35
C GLY A 692 -22.30 16.02 -49.39
N VAL A 693 -21.39 15.09 -49.06
CA VAL A 693 -20.87 14.07 -49.98
C VAL A 693 -21.62 12.76 -49.77
N ASN A 694 -22.10 12.19 -50.88
CA ASN A 694 -22.65 10.84 -50.86
C ASN A 694 -21.51 9.84 -51.16
N LEU A 695 -21.27 8.89 -50.26
CA LEU A 695 -20.37 7.77 -50.55
C LEU A 695 -21.14 6.80 -51.45
N ASP A 696 -20.55 6.32 -52.55
CA ASP A 696 -21.15 5.33 -53.49
C ASP A 696 -21.34 3.95 -52.82
N ILE A 697 -22.17 3.90 -51.80
CA ILE A 697 -22.49 2.76 -50.95
C ILE A 697 -24.01 2.60 -51.01
N LYS A 698 -24.51 1.43 -51.42
CA LYS A 698 -25.96 1.15 -51.44
C LYS A 698 -26.51 1.35 -50.04
N ASN A 699 -27.39 2.33 -49.84
CA ASN A 699 -27.94 2.65 -48.52
C ASN A 699 -29.44 2.95 -48.63
N GLU A 700 -30.25 2.24 -47.85
CA GLU A 700 -31.71 2.40 -47.76
C GLU A 700 -32.13 3.32 -46.59
N SER A 701 -31.18 4.06 -46.00
CA SER A 701 -31.45 4.98 -44.90
C SER A 701 -32.36 6.14 -45.33
N ILE A 702 -33.45 6.36 -44.58
CA ILE A 702 -34.34 7.54 -44.71
C ILE A 702 -33.56 8.85 -44.49
N LEU A 703 -32.40 8.83 -43.82
CA LEU A 703 -31.55 10.02 -43.66
C LEU A 703 -30.78 10.38 -44.95
N CYS A 704 -30.59 9.43 -45.88
CA CYS A 704 -29.92 9.70 -47.16
C CYS A 704 -30.78 10.53 -48.12
N THR A 705 -32.07 10.73 -47.85
CA THR A 705 -32.98 11.56 -48.66
C THR A 705 -33.08 13.03 -48.22
N TYR A 706 -32.38 13.44 -47.16
CA TYR A 706 -32.42 14.81 -46.64
C TYR A 706 -31.20 15.63 -47.09
N ASP A 707 -31.31 16.25 -48.27
CA ASP A 707 -30.26 17.09 -48.88
C ASP A 707 -30.20 18.54 -48.36
N VAL A 708 -30.95 18.93 -47.31
CA VAL A 708 -31.12 20.34 -46.93
C VAL A 708 -31.11 20.51 -45.40
N GLN A 709 -30.63 21.67 -44.90
CA GLN A 709 -30.98 22.16 -43.57
C GLN A 709 -32.49 22.00 -43.38
N ASN A 710 -32.89 21.32 -42.30
CA ASN A 710 -34.27 20.91 -42.11
C ASN A 710 -34.61 21.00 -40.63
N THR A 711 -35.10 22.17 -40.25
CA THR A 711 -35.56 22.48 -38.91
C THR A 711 -36.63 21.50 -38.40
N ASP A 712 -37.45 20.96 -39.30
CA ASP A 712 -38.48 19.98 -38.98
C ASP A 712 -37.89 18.64 -38.47
N LEU A 713 -36.70 18.27 -38.94
CA LEU A 713 -35.94 17.11 -38.46
C LEU A 713 -35.42 17.33 -37.04
N PHE A 714 -34.89 18.53 -36.74
CA PHE A 714 -34.49 18.93 -35.38
C PHE A 714 -35.66 18.69 -34.43
N ILE A 715 -36.82 19.28 -34.72
CA ILE A 715 -38.00 19.24 -33.85
C ILE A 715 -38.49 17.80 -33.62
N ARG A 716 -38.55 16.96 -34.66
CA ARG A 716 -39.07 15.58 -34.55
C ARG A 716 -38.14 14.63 -33.83
N LYS A 717 -36.82 14.84 -33.91
CA LYS A 717 -35.81 13.89 -33.41
C LYS A 717 -35.23 14.29 -32.06
N TYR A 718 -35.29 15.57 -31.68
CA TYR A 718 -34.64 16.09 -30.48
C TYR A 718 -34.92 15.31 -29.20
N SER A 719 -36.19 14.97 -28.94
CA SER A 719 -36.60 14.26 -27.71
C SER A 719 -36.10 12.82 -27.62
N ARG A 720 -35.69 12.22 -28.74
CA ARG A 720 -35.18 10.84 -28.82
C ARG A 720 -33.66 10.80 -29.01
N ALA A 721 -33.02 11.95 -29.17
CA ALA A 721 -31.60 12.08 -29.42
C ALA A 721 -30.80 11.95 -28.11
N THR A 722 -29.65 11.29 -28.18
CA THR A 722 -28.64 11.32 -27.11
C THR A 722 -28.11 12.74 -26.89
N ASP A 723 -27.51 13.02 -25.73
CA ASP A 723 -26.90 14.33 -25.45
C ASP A 723 -25.86 14.75 -26.51
N TYR A 724 -25.13 13.78 -27.06
CA TYR A 724 -24.22 13.99 -28.17
C TYR A 724 -24.95 14.36 -29.47
N GLU A 725 -26.04 13.66 -29.78
CA GLU A 725 -26.84 13.94 -30.97
C GLU A 725 -27.58 15.27 -30.91
N LYS A 726 -27.99 15.71 -29.72
CA LYS A 726 -28.63 17.02 -29.54
C LYS A 726 -27.72 18.17 -29.95
N ILE A 727 -26.42 18.11 -29.61
CA ILE A 727 -25.42 19.11 -30.04
C ILE A 727 -25.42 19.23 -31.57
N PHE A 728 -25.55 18.10 -32.28
CA PHE A 728 -25.56 18.06 -33.74
C PHE A 728 -26.86 18.59 -34.34
N LEU A 729 -28.00 18.27 -33.73
CA LEU A 729 -29.30 18.76 -34.17
C LEU A 729 -29.34 20.30 -34.12
N PHE A 730 -28.77 20.94 -33.10
CA PHE A 730 -28.71 22.41 -33.01
C PHE A 730 -27.99 23.08 -34.19
N MET A 731 -27.03 22.40 -34.82
CA MET A 731 -26.29 22.93 -35.98
C MET A 731 -27.08 22.91 -37.30
N LYS A 732 -28.26 22.29 -37.32
CA LYS A 732 -29.09 22.10 -38.52
C LYS A 732 -30.40 22.89 -38.52
N ILE A 733 -30.55 23.78 -37.54
CA ILE A 733 -31.60 24.78 -37.52
C ILE A 733 -31.32 25.75 -38.67
N ASP A 734 -32.31 25.91 -39.56
CA ASP A 734 -32.24 26.83 -40.71
C ASP A 734 -32.01 28.28 -40.25
N ASP A 735 -31.35 29.07 -41.08
CA ASP A 735 -31.18 30.51 -40.83
C ASP A 735 -32.51 31.30 -41.00
N LYS A 736 -33.50 30.70 -41.67
CA LYS A 736 -34.83 31.28 -41.89
C LYS A 736 -35.90 30.38 -41.29
N LEU A 737 -36.31 30.70 -40.07
CA LEU A 737 -37.32 29.96 -39.33
C LEU A 737 -38.71 30.53 -39.58
N THR A 738 -39.71 29.66 -39.73
CA THR A 738 -41.12 30.07 -39.64
C THR A 738 -41.52 30.30 -38.17
N ASN A 739 -42.54 31.12 -37.92
CA ASN A 739 -43.01 31.40 -36.56
C ASN A 739 -43.42 30.14 -35.77
N ASP A 740 -43.92 29.10 -36.45
CA ASP A 740 -44.30 27.82 -35.85
C ASP A 740 -43.06 27.01 -35.43
N GLU A 741 -42.02 27.00 -36.26
CA GLU A 741 -40.73 26.37 -35.94
C GLU A 741 -40.02 27.09 -34.79
N GLU A 742 -39.97 28.43 -34.80
CA GLU A 742 -39.40 29.23 -33.70
C GLU A 742 -40.07 28.86 -32.37
N SER A 743 -41.40 28.80 -32.34
CA SER A 743 -42.16 28.48 -31.12
C SER A 743 -41.84 27.08 -30.58
N LYS A 744 -41.68 26.09 -31.46
CA LYS A 744 -41.32 24.71 -31.07
C LYS A 744 -39.88 24.62 -30.57
N ILE A 745 -38.93 25.33 -31.21
CA ILE A 745 -37.53 25.38 -30.77
C ILE A 745 -37.42 26.08 -29.41
N ILE A 746 -38.13 27.20 -29.21
CA ILE A 746 -38.20 27.92 -27.92
C ILE A 746 -38.68 26.98 -26.82
N LYS A 747 -39.71 26.16 -27.08
CA LYS A 747 -40.19 25.18 -26.12
C LYS A 747 -39.10 24.16 -25.75
N ILE A 748 -38.41 23.62 -26.74
CA ILE A 748 -37.29 22.67 -26.55
C ILE A 748 -36.16 23.30 -25.71
N ILE A 749 -35.73 24.51 -26.05
CA ILE A 749 -34.67 25.22 -25.31
C ILE A 749 -35.09 25.49 -23.86
N LYS A 750 -36.35 25.88 -23.65
CA LYS A 750 -36.89 26.13 -22.30
C LYS A 750 -36.90 24.86 -21.45
N GLU A 751 -37.30 23.73 -22.03
CA GLU A 751 -37.29 22.42 -21.35
C GLU A 751 -35.87 22.01 -20.96
N GLU A 752 -34.87 22.21 -21.82
CA GLU A 752 -33.47 21.94 -21.50
C GLU A 752 -32.91 22.85 -20.40
N ILE A 753 -33.19 24.15 -20.47
CA ILE A 753 -32.69 25.12 -19.48
C ILE A 753 -33.32 24.86 -18.09
N THR A 754 -34.60 24.48 -18.03
CA THR A 754 -35.31 24.20 -16.77
C THR A 754 -35.05 22.79 -16.23
N GLY A 755 -34.74 21.82 -17.10
CA GLY A 755 -34.47 20.43 -16.76
C GLY A 755 -33.10 20.15 -16.13
N SER A 756 -32.38 21.18 -15.66
CA SER A 756 -31.01 21.08 -15.13
C SER A 756 -30.04 20.41 -16.10
N CYS A 757 -29.96 20.92 -17.33
CA CYS A 757 -29.01 20.45 -18.36
C CYS A 757 -27.59 20.34 -17.79
N THR A 758 -27.13 19.11 -17.53
CA THR A 758 -25.79 18.84 -16.98
C THR A 758 -24.69 19.01 -18.03
N ASN A 759 -25.08 19.00 -19.31
CA ASN A 759 -24.17 19.14 -20.44
C ASN A 759 -24.04 20.61 -20.86
N LYS A 760 -22.96 21.26 -20.40
CA LYS A 760 -22.61 22.65 -20.72
C LYS A 760 -22.57 22.97 -22.22
N LEU A 761 -22.36 21.98 -23.09
CA LEU A 761 -22.32 22.18 -24.54
C LEU A 761 -23.70 22.31 -25.14
N ILE A 762 -24.63 21.44 -24.72
CA ILE A 762 -26.05 21.56 -25.09
C ILE A 762 -26.57 22.90 -24.58
N TYR A 763 -26.22 23.25 -23.34
CA TYR A 763 -26.56 24.55 -22.78
C TYR A 763 -25.98 25.71 -23.62
N ARG A 764 -24.71 25.64 -24.03
CA ARG A 764 -24.09 26.63 -24.94
C ARG A 764 -24.81 26.72 -26.28
N GLN A 765 -25.20 25.59 -26.86
CA GLN A 765 -25.91 25.54 -28.14
C GLN A 765 -27.31 26.12 -28.01
N CYS A 766 -28.06 25.75 -26.97
CA CYS A 766 -29.32 26.39 -26.59
C CYS A 766 -29.18 27.91 -26.53
N LEU A 767 -28.18 28.41 -25.78
CA LEU A 767 -27.88 29.83 -25.65
C LEU A 767 -27.52 30.48 -26.99
N THR A 768 -26.72 29.81 -27.82
CA THR A 768 -26.32 30.31 -29.14
C THR A 768 -27.50 30.38 -30.10
N THR A 769 -28.38 29.38 -30.08
CA THR A 769 -29.61 29.35 -30.90
C THR A 769 -30.58 30.46 -30.51
N LEU A 770 -30.64 30.86 -29.22
CA LEU A 770 -31.45 32.02 -28.80
C LEU A 770 -31.08 33.32 -29.53
N LEU A 771 -29.83 33.47 -30.00
CA LEU A 771 -29.43 34.63 -30.80
C LEU A 771 -30.15 34.73 -32.15
N ARG A 772 -30.68 33.61 -32.65
CA ARG A 772 -31.38 33.52 -33.93
C ARG A 772 -32.90 33.64 -33.82
N LEU A 773 -33.43 33.49 -32.60
CA LEU A 773 -34.87 33.44 -32.34
C LEU A 773 -35.42 34.82 -31.95
N ASN A 774 -36.74 34.96 -32.06
CA ASN A 774 -37.51 36.10 -31.55
C ASN A 774 -38.33 35.69 -30.31
N ASN A 775 -38.87 36.65 -29.55
CA ASN A 775 -39.74 36.41 -28.38
C ASN A 775 -39.11 35.53 -27.27
N ILE A 776 -37.82 35.71 -27.00
CA ILE A 776 -37.06 34.88 -26.04
C ILE A 776 -37.16 35.35 -24.57
N ASP A 777 -37.94 36.39 -24.25
CA ASP A 777 -37.99 37.06 -22.93
C ASP A 777 -38.22 36.09 -21.76
N ALA A 778 -39.11 35.12 -21.95
CA ALA A 778 -39.43 34.12 -20.94
C ALA A 778 -38.27 33.15 -20.64
N ILE A 779 -37.39 32.91 -21.61
CA ILE A 779 -36.21 32.05 -21.45
C ILE A 779 -35.06 32.84 -20.83
N VAL A 780 -34.86 34.09 -21.24
CA VAL A 780 -33.81 34.96 -20.67
C VAL A 780 -33.98 35.14 -19.16
N ARG A 781 -35.23 35.20 -18.67
CA ARG A 781 -35.55 35.22 -17.22
C ARG A 781 -35.14 33.96 -16.46
N LEU A 782 -34.96 32.84 -17.14
CA LEU A 782 -34.58 31.55 -16.54
C LEU A 782 -33.07 31.33 -16.53
N ILE A 783 -32.30 32.17 -17.24
CA ILE A 783 -30.85 32.06 -17.33
C ILE A 783 -30.23 32.91 -16.23
N ASP A 784 -29.82 32.26 -15.14
CA ASP A 784 -29.30 32.93 -13.94
C ASP A 784 -27.82 33.29 -14.06
N ASP A 785 -26.97 32.35 -14.51
CA ASP A 785 -25.52 32.55 -14.67
C ASP A 785 -24.90 31.54 -15.67
N TYR A 786 -23.84 31.96 -16.38
CA TYR A 786 -23.07 31.14 -17.32
C TYR A 786 -21.63 31.67 -17.45
N GLU A 787 -20.69 30.76 -17.76
CA GLU A 787 -19.24 31.06 -17.82
C GLU A 787 -18.89 32.03 -18.96
N ASP A 788 -19.50 31.89 -20.15
CA ASP A 788 -19.34 32.84 -21.26
C ASP A 788 -20.25 34.06 -21.09
N LYS A 789 -19.69 35.07 -20.44
CA LYS A 789 -20.36 36.34 -20.13
C LYS A 789 -20.68 37.16 -21.38
N ASN A 790 -19.88 37.03 -22.45
CA ASN A 790 -20.10 37.71 -23.71
C ASN A 790 -21.33 37.14 -24.44
N LEU A 791 -21.48 35.81 -24.46
CA LEU A 791 -22.65 35.15 -25.02
C LEU A 791 -23.93 35.54 -24.27
N LEU A 792 -23.89 35.54 -22.93
CA LEU A 792 -25.03 35.98 -22.12
C LEU A 792 -25.43 37.42 -22.43
N LEU A 793 -24.46 38.33 -22.53
CA LEU A 793 -24.72 39.74 -22.83
C LEU A 793 -25.36 39.90 -24.23
N LYS A 794 -24.86 39.16 -25.23
CA LYS A 794 -25.43 39.14 -26.59
C LYS A 794 -26.88 38.63 -26.62
N ILE A 795 -27.20 37.62 -25.82
CA ILE A 795 -28.57 37.08 -25.73
C ILE A 795 -29.52 38.12 -25.12
N ASN A 796 -29.08 38.81 -24.07
CA ASN A 796 -29.86 39.90 -23.48
C ASN A 796 -30.07 41.05 -24.49
N ILE A 797 -29.02 41.47 -25.20
CA ILE A 797 -29.12 42.45 -26.30
C ILE A 797 -30.12 41.99 -27.37
N ARG A 798 -30.04 40.73 -27.81
CA ARG A 798 -30.95 40.15 -28.80
C ARG A 798 -32.40 40.18 -28.30
N ASN A 799 -32.63 39.84 -27.04
CA ASN A 799 -33.97 39.91 -26.44
C ASN A 799 -34.52 41.34 -26.52
N LEU A 800 -33.72 42.33 -26.14
CA LEU A 800 -34.12 43.73 -26.23
C LEU A 800 -34.40 44.14 -27.67
N MET A 801 -33.53 43.82 -28.62
CA MET A 801 -33.71 44.19 -30.04
C MET A 801 -35.00 43.62 -30.63
N THR A 802 -35.39 42.41 -30.25
CA THR A 802 -36.59 41.72 -30.77
C THR A 802 -37.88 42.07 -30.02
N GLY A 803 -37.84 43.04 -29.10
CA GLY A 803 -39.03 43.57 -28.41
C GLY A 803 -39.26 43.02 -27.01
N GLY A 804 -38.35 42.20 -26.48
CA GLY A 804 -38.33 41.80 -25.07
C GLY A 804 -38.09 42.99 -24.13
N LEU A 805 -38.55 42.83 -22.89
CA LEU A 805 -38.51 43.88 -21.84
C LEU A 805 -37.62 43.49 -20.65
N TYR A 806 -37.11 42.26 -20.61
CA TYR A 806 -36.24 41.78 -19.54
C TYR A 806 -34.77 41.81 -19.94
N PHE A 807 -33.92 42.23 -18.99
CA PHE A 807 -32.47 42.16 -19.05
C PHE A 807 -31.96 41.62 -17.71
N ASN A 808 -31.08 40.61 -17.74
CA ASN A 808 -30.52 40.00 -16.53
C ASN A 808 -29.49 40.96 -15.86
N PRO A 809 -29.77 41.47 -14.63
CA PRO A 809 -28.88 42.39 -13.94
C PRO A 809 -27.52 41.78 -13.55
N LYS A 810 -27.38 40.45 -13.48
CA LYS A 810 -26.08 39.81 -13.18
C LYS A 810 -25.07 39.92 -14.33
N CYS A 811 -25.53 40.30 -15.53
CA CYS A 811 -24.66 40.61 -16.67
C CYS A 811 -24.14 42.07 -16.65
N ILE A 812 -24.52 42.87 -15.64
CA ILE A 812 -24.01 44.22 -15.45
C ILE A 812 -22.49 44.18 -15.24
N ASN A 813 -21.75 44.99 -15.99
CA ASN A 813 -20.28 45.13 -15.91
C ASN A 813 -19.46 43.89 -16.29
N VAL A 814 -20.01 42.91 -17.02
CA VAL A 814 -19.27 41.70 -17.41
C VAL A 814 -19.28 41.51 -18.93
N GLY A 815 -18.12 41.20 -19.53
CA GLY A 815 -17.95 41.01 -20.97
C GLY A 815 -17.27 42.18 -21.68
N ASP A 816 -17.24 42.15 -23.01
CA ASP A 816 -16.58 43.11 -23.88
C ASP A 816 -17.24 44.49 -23.79
N LYS A 817 -16.40 45.53 -23.69
CA LYS A 817 -16.85 46.92 -23.51
C LYS A 817 -17.80 47.40 -24.61
N GLU A 818 -17.55 47.03 -25.87
CA GLU A 818 -18.45 47.38 -27.00
C GLU A 818 -19.86 46.82 -26.82
N LEU A 819 -19.99 45.57 -26.38
CA LEU A 819 -21.29 44.94 -26.13
C LEU A 819 -22.00 45.60 -24.95
N GLN A 820 -21.26 45.98 -23.92
CA GLN A 820 -21.82 46.67 -22.77
C GLN A 820 -22.37 48.06 -23.15
N ILE A 821 -21.65 48.80 -24.01
CA ILE A 821 -22.12 50.09 -24.55
C ILE A 821 -23.44 49.90 -25.30
N TYR A 822 -23.49 48.91 -26.19
CA TYR A 822 -24.68 48.62 -26.97
C TYR A 822 -25.89 48.21 -26.10
N ALA A 823 -25.65 47.42 -25.05
CA ALA A 823 -26.68 47.05 -24.08
C ALA A 823 -27.23 48.27 -23.32
N ILE A 824 -26.36 49.17 -22.84
CA ILE A 824 -26.76 50.40 -22.15
C ILE A 824 -27.58 51.30 -23.07
N SER A 825 -27.14 51.47 -24.33
CA SER A 825 -27.87 52.25 -25.33
C SER A 825 -29.29 51.72 -25.50
N LEU A 826 -29.46 50.41 -25.66
CA LEU A 826 -30.78 49.79 -25.78
C LEU A 826 -31.65 49.93 -24.53
N LEU A 827 -31.07 49.74 -23.34
CA LEU A 827 -31.79 49.88 -22.07
C LEU A 827 -32.29 51.31 -21.85
N TYR A 828 -31.48 52.30 -22.20
CA TYR A 828 -31.82 53.72 -22.13
C TYR A 828 -32.92 54.09 -23.12
N PHE A 829 -32.71 53.85 -24.42
CA PHE A 829 -33.68 54.29 -25.44
C PHE A 829 -35.00 53.53 -25.39
N LYS A 830 -35.01 52.28 -24.89
CA LYS A 830 -36.26 51.52 -24.68
C LYS A 830 -36.91 51.77 -23.31
N ASN A 831 -36.30 52.61 -22.47
CA ASN A 831 -36.80 52.96 -21.13
C ASN A 831 -37.12 51.72 -20.26
N ILE A 832 -36.23 50.73 -20.28
CA ILE A 832 -36.45 49.44 -19.60
C ILE A 832 -36.01 49.51 -18.14
N TRP A 833 -34.92 50.23 -17.85
CA TRP A 833 -34.37 50.40 -16.52
C TRP A 833 -34.52 51.82 -16.01
N ASP A 834 -34.55 51.96 -14.68
CA ASP A 834 -34.48 53.26 -14.02
C ASP A 834 -33.17 53.96 -14.39
N ILE A 835 -33.28 55.26 -14.63
CA ILE A 835 -32.17 56.10 -15.05
C ILE A 835 -31.01 56.10 -14.06
N ASN A 836 -31.28 55.90 -12.76
CA ASN A 836 -30.26 55.78 -11.73
C ASN A 836 -29.44 54.49 -11.88
N ALA A 837 -30.07 53.39 -12.28
CA ALA A 837 -29.38 52.13 -12.56
C ALA A 837 -28.51 52.24 -13.83
N ILE A 838 -29.05 52.91 -14.86
CA ILE A 838 -28.31 53.22 -16.09
C ILE A 838 -27.12 54.15 -15.79
N ARG A 839 -27.29 55.15 -14.92
CA ARG A 839 -26.22 56.06 -14.48
C ARG A 839 -25.08 55.32 -13.80
N GLN A 840 -25.37 54.41 -12.86
CA GLN A 840 -24.34 53.65 -12.15
C GLN A 840 -23.47 52.82 -13.11
N TRP A 841 -24.08 52.23 -14.14
CA TRP A 841 -23.36 51.47 -15.15
C TRP A 841 -22.62 52.37 -16.15
N LEU A 842 -23.21 53.49 -16.55
CA LEU A 842 -22.52 54.50 -17.38
C LEU A 842 -21.26 55.01 -16.68
N LEU A 843 -21.30 55.28 -15.37
CA LEU A 843 -20.13 55.76 -14.61
C LEU A 843 -18.99 54.73 -14.57
N SER A 844 -19.28 53.43 -14.57
CA SER A 844 -18.23 52.40 -14.60
C SER A 844 -17.58 52.29 -15.98
N ILE A 845 -18.35 52.35 -17.07
CA ILE A 845 -17.83 52.24 -18.44
C ILE A 845 -17.21 53.56 -18.94
N TYR A 846 -17.77 54.70 -18.54
CA TYR A 846 -17.32 56.01 -19.01
C TYR A 846 -15.87 56.29 -18.64
N LYS A 847 -15.36 55.77 -17.52
CA LYS A 847 -13.93 55.88 -17.16
C LYS A 847 -13.00 55.35 -18.24
N ASP A 848 -13.43 54.31 -18.94
CA ASP A 848 -12.59 53.54 -19.86
C ASP A 848 -12.94 53.77 -21.35
N CYS A 849 -14.11 54.33 -21.65
CA CYS A 849 -14.63 54.50 -23.02
C CYS A 849 -15.05 55.95 -23.34
N ARG A 850 -14.39 56.95 -22.74
CA ARG A 850 -14.75 58.39 -22.90
C ARG A 850 -14.82 58.88 -24.34
N ASP A 851 -14.10 58.23 -25.26
CA ASP A 851 -14.04 58.63 -26.66
C ASP A 851 -15.14 58.03 -27.54
N ASN A 852 -16.00 57.17 -26.99
CA ASN A 852 -17.12 56.60 -27.73
C ASN A 852 -18.29 57.61 -27.85
N GLU A 853 -18.72 57.90 -29.08
CA GLU A 853 -19.76 58.89 -29.39
C GLU A 853 -21.13 58.53 -28.81
N GLU A 854 -21.52 57.26 -28.78
CA GLU A 854 -22.82 56.80 -28.24
C GLU A 854 -22.91 57.05 -26.74
N ILE A 855 -21.83 56.76 -26.00
CA ILE A 855 -21.79 57.01 -24.55
C ILE A 855 -21.86 58.51 -24.27
N ARG A 856 -21.08 59.33 -25.00
CA ARG A 856 -21.12 60.81 -24.85
C ARG A 856 -22.53 61.34 -25.08
N TYR A 857 -23.20 60.87 -26.13
CA TYR A 857 -24.56 61.26 -26.42
C TYR A 857 -25.54 60.90 -25.28
N ILE A 858 -25.47 59.66 -24.76
CA ILE A 858 -26.35 59.22 -23.67
C ILE A 858 -26.09 60.02 -22.39
N VAL A 859 -24.83 60.28 -22.07
CA VAL A 859 -24.42 61.11 -20.91
C VAL A 859 -24.98 62.53 -21.03
N ASP A 860 -24.81 63.17 -22.19
CA ASP A 860 -25.31 64.52 -22.45
C ASP A 860 -26.84 64.59 -22.45
N ASP A 861 -27.52 63.56 -22.98
CA ASP A 861 -28.99 63.50 -23.02
C ASP A 861 -29.59 63.26 -21.62
N ILE A 862 -28.98 62.41 -20.79
CA ILE A 862 -29.39 62.21 -19.39
C ILE A 862 -29.21 63.50 -18.60
N TYR A 863 -28.07 64.19 -18.76
CA TYR A 863 -27.82 65.47 -18.10
C TYR A 863 -28.88 66.52 -18.49
N LYS A 864 -29.17 66.66 -19.80
CA LYS A 864 -30.15 67.63 -20.31
C LYS A 864 -31.59 67.34 -19.92
N LYS A 865 -32.01 66.07 -19.88
CA LYS A 865 -33.41 65.68 -19.69
C LYS A 865 -33.80 65.42 -18.24
N HIS A 866 -32.85 65.01 -17.41
CA HIS A 866 -33.14 64.54 -16.05
C HIS A 866 -32.46 65.38 -14.95
N ASP A 867 -31.64 66.37 -15.33
CA ASP A 867 -30.92 67.25 -14.40
C ASP A 867 -30.02 66.47 -13.41
N ILE A 868 -29.47 65.36 -13.89
CA ILE A 868 -28.63 64.45 -13.11
C ILE A 868 -27.17 64.70 -13.49
N GLU A 869 -26.40 65.30 -12.57
CA GLU A 869 -24.94 65.43 -12.71
C GLU A 869 -24.28 64.04 -12.80
N MET A 870 -23.40 63.88 -13.80
CA MET A 870 -22.60 62.68 -14.04
C MET A 870 -21.20 62.76 -13.37
N TYR A 871 -21.00 63.75 -12.49
CA TYR A 871 -19.77 63.99 -11.73
C TYR A 871 -19.99 63.88 -10.23
#